data_AF-A0A553KYY3-F1
#
_entry.id   AF-A0A553KYY3-F1
#
_cell.length_a   1.000
_cell.length_b   1.000
_cell.length_c   1.000
_cell.angle_alpha   90.00
_cell.angle_beta   90.00
_cell.angle_gamma   90.00
#
_symmetry.space_group_name_H-M   'P 1'
#
loop_
_entity.id
_entity.type
_entity.pdbx_description
1 polymer ?
#
loop_
_entity_poly.entity_id
_entity_poly.type
_entity_poly.pdbx_seq_one_letter_code
_entity_poly.pdbx_strand_id
1 'polypeptide(L)'
;MTTPNTVKDALAKGQFQQAITLATESLRTNNERDIENELLYLLAVAYRMDNQPGQALKINKRLIANDPDNARAFQEIGHIHQSNQNVQEAAIAYYKATTLNGALIASWKALVGLYSVMGNKPAESIANAQVHYLAGLPKPILGARDLMYEGKLYKADQVCRHFLQSNKHHPEGMLLLAEIGIQLKIYGEAEFLLESLLALYPDHRAAGLELLKLFAKMGKFYQAKSLADKLIASQADNHHLLSAKASAMVGLGEIDEAIAIYQQLLTNNANQPGIQLLLGHALKAAGNFSQAISAYQQAYKSRPEFGDAYWSLANTKTYQFSDEEVLDMQKHASSPDISIDDKIHFQFALGKAFEDSKLYEQAFARYSQGNQLKQQQTQYKPEVFEQQVEDQIACCTAELFEQLGEVGDKSADPIFIVGLPRAGSTLLEQILASHSQVDGTMELHNVLSIASKLTGQQKRYPQVLKDLKPDYYLRFGEKFLQDTQVYRAGASYFIDKMPNNFLHIGLIKLMLPNAKVIDARRHPLACCFSGFKQLFGEGQEFTYGLENIGRYYKAYIKLMAHWDRVLPGFVLRVQHEDVIDNLEGQVKRILDFCGLPFEQSCIDFHKTVRTIKTPSSEQVRQPIYRSGMEQWKNFEDYLSPLKKVLDPLQ
;
A
#
# COMPACT_ATOMS: atom_id res chain seq x y z
N MET A 1 -16.76 -15.48 -35.66
CA MET A 1 -16.47 -15.11 -34.27
C MET A 1 -17.40 -13.97 -33.91
N THR A 2 -18.48 -14.29 -33.22
CA THR A 2 -19.42 -13.32 -32.68
C THR A 2 -18.69 -12.56 -31.57
N THR A 3 -18.61 -11.24 -31.67
CA THR A 3 -17.89 -10.40 -30.69
C THR A 3 -18.90 -9.71 -29.78
N PRO A 4 -18.52 -9.26 -28.57
CA PRO A 4 -19.37 -8.41 -27.74
C PRO A 4 -20.01 -7.25 -28.52
N ASN A 5 -19.32 -6.73 -29.55
CA ASN A 5 -19.84 -5.69 -30.44
C ASN A 5 -21.08 -6.13 -31.22
N THR A 6 -21.13 -7.35 -31.75
CA THR A 6 -22.32 -7.83 -32.47
C THR A 6 -23.55 -7.98 -31.56
N VAL A 7 -23.35 -8.32 -30.28
CA VAL A 7 -24.42 -8.35 -29.28
C VAL A 7 -24.88 -6.93 -28.95
N LYS A 8 -23.95 -5.99 -28.77
CA LYS A 8 -24.25 -4.56 -28.57
C LYS A 8 -25.05 -3.97 -29.73
N ASP A 9 -24.68 -4.31 -30.97
CA ASP A 9 -25.39 -3.85 -32.16
C ASP A 9 -26.83 -4.36 -32.21
N ALA A 10 -27.06 -5.63 -31.87
CA ALA A 10 -28.40 -6.21 -31.79
C ALA A 10 -29.24 -5.53 -30.69
N LEU A 11 -28.66 -5.30 -29.50
CA LEU A 11 -29.30 -4.54 -28.41
C LEU A 11 -29.67 -3.12 -28.84
N ALA A 12 -28.75 -2.41 -29.50
CA ALA A 12 -28.98 -1.05 -29.99
C ALA A 12 -30.11 -0.97 -31.03
N LYS A 13 -30.33 -2.04 -31.79
CA LYS A 13 -31.42 -2.18 -32.77
C LYS A 13 -32.73 -2.69 -32.15
N GLY A 14 -32.79 -2.95 -30.85
CA GLY A 14 -33.97 -3.53 -30.18
C GLY A 14 -34.20 -5.02 -30.49
N GLN A 15 -33.20 -5.71 -31.02
CA GLN A 15 -33.28 -7.13 -31.41
C GLN A 15 -32.90 -8.04 -30.23
N PHE A 16 -33.71 -8.03 -29.16
CA PHE A 16 -33.32 -8.65 -27.88
C PHE A 16 -33.15 -10.17 -27.95
N GLN A 17 -34.06 -10.88 -28.60
CA GLN A 17 -33.94 -12.33 -28.80
C GLN A 17 -32.68 -12.70 -29.60
N GLN A 18 -32.36 -11.91 -30.64
CA GLN A 18 -31.14 -12.10 -31.40
C GLN A 18 -29.90 -11.84 -30.53
N ALA A 19 -29.91 -10.78 -29.70
CA ALA A 19 -28.83 -10.51 -28.76
C ALA A 19 -28.64 -11.67 -27.75
N ILE A 20 -29.72 -12.25 -27.25
CA ILE A 20 -29.71 -13.43 -26.36
C ILE A 20 -29.05 -14.63 -27.05
N THR A 21 -29.46 -14.95 -28.29
CA THR A 21 -28.86 -16.04 -29.06
C THR A 21 -27.37 -15.81 -29.30
N LEU A 22 -27.00 -14.63 -29.81
CA LEU A 22 -25.62 -14.27 -30.11
C LEU A 22 -24.73 -14.33 -28.86
N ALA A 23 -25.19 -13.81 -27.72
CA ALA A 23 -24.41 -13.83 -26.49
C ALA A 23 -24.27 -15.25 -25.93
N THR A 24 -25.33 -16.06 -25.96
CA THR A 24 -25.31 -17.46 -25.48
C THR A 24 -24.38 -18.34 -26.31
N GLU A 25 -24.38 -18.17 -27.63
CA GLU A 25 -23.45 -18.89 -28.52
C GLU A 25 -22.01 -18.45 -28.28
N SER A 26 -21.77 -17.15 -28.14
CA SER A 26 -20.43 -16.60 -27.87
C SER A 26 -19.85 -17.17 -26.57
N LEU A 27 -20.66 -17.22 -25.50
CA LEU A 27 -20.29 -17.76 -24.20
C LEU A 27 -19.92 -19.26 -24.22
N ARG A 28 -20.39 -20.03 -25.21
CA ARG A 28 -20.02 -21.45 -25.35
C ARG A 28 -18.64 -21.64 -25.99
N THR A 29 -18.17 -20.64 -26.73
CA THR A 29 -16.97 -20.73 -27.57
C THR A 29 -15.81 -19.89 -27.07
N ASN A 30 -16.04 -19.00 -26.11
CA ASN A 30 -15.04 -18.08 -25.60
C ASN A 30 -14.50 -18.53 -24.23
N ASN A 31 -13.18 -18.49 -24.08
CA ASN A 31 -12.47 -18.88 -22.86
C ASN A 31 -11.77 -17.69 -22.18
N GLU A 32 -11.87 -16.48 -22.73
CA GLU A 32 -11.30 -15.27 -22.13
C GLU A 32 -12.28 -14.66 -21.12
N ARG A 33 -11.85 -14.59 -19.86
CA ARG A 33 -12.68 -14.15 -18.72
C ARG A 33 -13.27 -12.75 -18.89
N ASP A 34 -12.50 -11.81 -19.43
CA ASP A 34 -12.97 -10.43 -19.63
C ASP A 34 -14.11 -10.36 -20.67
N ILE A 35 -13.97 -11.15 -21.74
CA ILE A 35 -15.01 -11.25 -22.77
C ILE A 35 -16.22 -12.00 -22.23
N GLU A 36 -16.01 -13.06 -21.44
CA GLU A 36 -17.09 -13.77 -20.77
C GLU A 36 -17.91 -12.83 -19.87
N ASN A 37 -17.25 -12.03 -19.03
CA ASN A 37 -17.91 -11.09 -18.13
C ASN A 37 -18.70 -10.03 -18.90
N GLU A 38 -18.12 -9.47 -19.97
CA GLU A 38 -18.82 -8.53 -20.83
C GLU A 38 -20.04 -9.16 -21.51
N LEU A 39 -19.92 -10.38 -22.01
CA LEU A 39 -21.03 -11.11 -22.63
C LEU A 39 -22.13 -11.47 -21.62
N LEU A 40 -21.77 -11.87 -20.40
CA LEU A 40 -22.73 -12.12 -19.32
C LEU A 40 -23.50 -10.85 -18.97
N TYR A 41 -22.83 -9.71 -18.88
CA TYR A 41 -23.48 -8.42 -18.66
C TYR A 41 -24.47 -8.09 -19.79
N LEU A 42 -24.03 -8.17 -21.05
CA LEU A 42 -24.89 -7.89 -22.20
C LEU A 42 -26.08 -8.85 -22.28
N LEU A 43 -25.88 -10.13 -21.94
CA LEU A 43 -26.93 -11.13 -21.88
C LEU A 43 -27.95 -10.83 -20.78
N ALA A 44 -27.51 -10.38 -19.60
CA ALA A 44 -28.41 -9.96 -18.53
C ALA A 44 -29.28 -8.77 -18.96
N VAL A 45 -28.66 -7.76 -19.61
CA VAL A 45 -29.38 -6.62 -20.19
C VAL A 45 -30.39 -7.09 -21.23
N ALA A 46 -30.00 -8.00 -22.14
CA ALA A 46 -30.89 -8.54 -23.16
C ALA A 46 -32.10 -9.24 -22.56
N TYR A 47 -31.91 -10.07 -21.53
CA TYR A 47 -33.00 -10.71 -20.80
C TYR A 47 -33.92 -9.71 -20.10
N ARG A 48 -33.40 -8.64 -19.48
CA ARG A 48 -34.26 -7.60 -18.89
C ARG A 48 -35.07 -6.89 -19.96
N MET A 49 -34.45 -6.49 -21.07
CA MET A 49 -35.12 -5.78 -22.16
C MET A 49 -36.17 -6.65 -22.87
N ASP A 50 -35.97 -7.97 -22.89
CA ASP A 50 -36.95 -8.96 -23.37
C ASP A 50 -38.01 -9.34 -22.31
N ASN A 51 -38.08 -8.60 -21.19
CA ASN A 51 -39.03 -8.82 -20.10
C ASN A 51 -38.91 -10.19 -19.40
N GLN A 52 -37.67 -10.69 -19.26
CA GLN A 52 -37.32 -11.93 -18.54
C GLN A 52 -36.45 -11.66 -17.29
N PRO A 53 -36.97 -10.96 -16.26
CA PRO A 53 -36.17 -10.52 -15.10
C PRO A 53 -35.56 -11.68 -14.29
N GLY A 54 -36.24 -12.84 -14.22
CA GLY A 54 -35.71 -14.02 -13.54
C GLY A 54 -34.43 -14.59 -14.18
N GLN A 55 -34.37 -14.59 -15.52
CA GLN A 55 -33.16 -15.00 -16.24
C GLN A 55 -32.07 -13.95 -16.09
N ALA A 56 -32.41 -12.66 -16.19
CA ALA A 56 -31.46 -11.56 -16.00
C ALA A 56 -30.79 -11.62 -14.62
N LEU A 57 -31.54 -11.88 -13.54
CA LEU A 57 -30.98 -12.07 -12.19
C LEU A 57 -30.07 -13.30 -12.10
N LYS A 58 -30.43 -14.41 -12.75
CA LYS A 58 -29.61 -15.63 -12.77
C LYS A 58 -28.27 -15.37 -13.48
N ILE A 59 -28.27 -14.64 -14.59
CA ILE A 59 -27.05 -14.26 -15.31
C ILE A 59 -26.21 -13.29 -14.48
N ASN A 60 -26.82 -12.27 -13.85
CA ASN A 60 -26.09 -11.36 -12.97
C ASN A 60 -25.46 -12.08 -11.77
N LYS A 61 -26.13 -13.09 -11.18
CA LYS A 61 -25.53 -13.93 -10.14
C LYS A 61 -24.28 -14.67 -10.62
N ARG A 62 -24.30 -15.18 -11.85
CA ARG A 62 -23.11 -15.80 -12.48
C ARG A 62 -22.02 -14.76 -12.73
N LEU A 63 -22.38 -13.57 -13.22
CA LEU A 63 -21.43 -12.49 -13.43
C LEU A 63 -20.76 -12.05 -12.12
N ILE A 64 -21.52 -11.85 -11.04
CA ILE A 64 -20.98 -11.46 -9.74
C ILE A 64 -20.12 -12.57 -9.12
N ALA A 65 -20.46 -13.84 -9.35
CA ALA A 65 -19.60 -14.95 -8.94
C ALA A 65 -18.25 -14.94 -9.68
N ASN A 66 -18.25 -14.52 -10.96
CA ASN A 66 -17.05 -14.39 -11.77
C ASN A 66 -16.28 -13.08 -11.49
N ASP A 67 -16.96 -12.00 -11.15
CA ASP A 67 -16.45 -10.65 -10.95
C ASP A 67 -17.26 -9.93 -9.86
N PRO A 68 -16.89 -10.13 -8.58
CA PRO A 68 -17.65 -9.61 -7.44
C PRO A 68 -17.75 -8.08 -7.37
N ASP A 69 -16.82 -7.38 -8.03
CA ASP A 69 -16.73 -5.92 -8.03
C ASP A 69 -17.34 -5.30 -9.31
N ASN A 70 -18.09 -6.10 -10.10
CA ASN A 70 -18.74 -5.63 -11.31
C ASN A 70 -19.88 -4.64 -11.02
N ALA A 71 -19.56 -3.35 -10.99
CA ALA A 71 -20.52 -2.29 -10.67
C ALA A 71 -21.76 -2.29 -11.58
N ARG A 72 -21.58 -2.61 -12.87
CA ARG A 72 -22.68 -2.62 -13.84
C ARG A 72 -23.65 -3.80 -13.64
N ALA A 73 -23.17 -4.92 -13.12
CA ALA A 73 -24.04 -6.03 -12.71
C ALA A 73 -25.00 -5.59 -11.60
N PHE A 74 -24.50 -4.88 -10.59
CA PHE A 74 -25.33 -4.33 -9.51
C PHE A 74 -26.30 -3.25 -10.00
N GLN A 75 -25.85 -2.38 -10.92
CA GLN A 75 -26.75 -1.43 -11.57
C GLN A 75 -27.89 -2.15 -12.31
N GLU A 76 -27.57 -3.22 -13.03
CA GLU A 76 -28.55 -4.03 -13.74
C GLU A 76 -29.54 -4.73 -12.79
N ILE A 77 -29.06 -5.28 -11.67
CA ILE A 77 -29.92 -5.78 -10.59
C ILE A 77 -30.84 -4.68 -10.05
N GLY A 78 -30.32 -3.46 -9.88
CA GLY A 78 -31.09 -2.28 -9.47
C GLY A 78 -32.23 -1.97 -10.45
N HIS A 79 -31.95 -1.99 -11.76
CA HIS A 79 -32.99 -1.80 -12.80
C HIS A 79 -34.08 -2.86 -12.72
N ILE A 80 -33.70 -4.14 -12.50
CA ILE A 80 -34.66 -5.26 -12.40
C ILE A 80 -35.56 -5.11 -11.16
N HIS A 81 -34.99 -4.79 -10.01
CA HIS A 81 -35.78 -4.60 -8.78
C HIS A 81 -36.68 -3.37 -8.87
N GLN A 82 -36.19 -2.29 -9.48
CA GLN A 82 -36.98 -1.08 -9.67
C GLN A 82 -38.18 -1.33 -10.60
N SER A 83 -38.03 -2.10 -11.70
CA SER A 83 -39.16 -2.46 -12.56
C SER A 83 -40.19 -3.34 -11.85
N ASN A 84 -39.75 -4.13 -10.88
CA ASN A 84 -40.61 -4.98 -10.05
C ASN A 84 -41.19 -4.26 -8.82
N GLN A 85 -40.93 -2.96 -8.66
CA GLN A 85 -41.36 -2.13 -7.51
C GLN A 85 -40.76 -2.57 -6.15
N ASN A 86 -39.65 -3.30 -6.17
CA ASN A 86 -38.88 -3.68 -4.98
C ASN A 86 -37.95 -2.52 -4.57
N VAL A 87 -38.51 -1.50 -3.92
CA VAL A 87 -37.82 -0.22 -3.63
C VAL A 87 -36.53 -0.43 -2.83
N GLN A 88 -36.56 -1.24 -1.77
CA GLN A 88 -35.42 -1.41 -0.87
C GLN A 88 -34.28 -2.17 -1.55
N GLU A 89 -34.58 -3.27 -2.24
CA GLU A 89 -33.60 -4.07 -2.98
C GLU A 89 -33.00 -3.28 -4.14
N ALA A 90 -33.80 -2.48 -4.83
CA ALA A 90 -33.29 -1.57 -5.87
C ALA A 90 -32.31 -0.55 -5.28
N ALA A 91 -32.64 0.07 -4.15
CA ALA A 91 -31.77 1.05 -3.49
C ALA A 91 -30.45 0.41 -3.03
N ILE A 92 -30.50 -0.80 -2.47
CA ILE A 92 -29.29 -1.54 -2.07
C ILE A 92 -28.40 -1.83 -3.29
N ALA A 93 -28.99 -2.33 -4.38
CA ALA A 93 -28.25 -2.69 -5.58
C ALA A 93 -27.62 -1.47 -6.26
N TYR A 94 -28.36 -0.36 -6.41
CA TYR A 94 -27.78 0.87 -6.96
C TYR A 94 -26.73 1.48 -6.04
N TYR A 95 -26.95 1.47 -4.73
CA TYR A 95 -25.95 1.94 -3.78
C TYR A 95 -24.64 1.15 -3.95
N LYS A 96 -24.73 -0.19 -3.97
CA LYS A 96 -23.57 -1.05 -4.24
C LYS A 96 -22.89 -0.72 -5.58
N ALA A 97 -23.67 -0.53 -6.64
CA ALA A 97 -23.15 -0.12 -7.95
C ALA A 97 -22.37 1.21 -7.86
N THR A 98 -22.90 2.21 -7.17
CA THR A 98 -22.24 3.52 -7.02
C THR A 98 -21.02 3.49 -6.11
N THR A 99 -20.98 2.59 -5.13
CA THR A 99 -19.78 2.40 -4.29
C THR A 99 -18.63 1.76 -5.06
N LEU A 100 -18.94 0.87 -6.01
CA LEU A 100 -17.95 0.22 -6.87
C LEU A 100 -17.52 1.13 -8.04
N ASN A 101 -18.46 1.89 -8.61
CA ASN A 101 -18.21 2.84 -9.68
C ASN A 101 -19.04 4.11 -9.49
N GLY A 102 -18.37 5.15 -8.99
CA GLY A 102 -18.98 6.44 -8.72
C GLY A 102 -19.40 7.23 -9.96
N ALA A 103 -18.98 6.82 -11.17
CA ALA A 103 -19.33 7.49 -12.43
C ALA A 103 -20.68 7.06 -13.00
N LEU A 104 -21.35 6.06 -12.42
CA LEU A 104 -22.64 5.54 -12.88
C LEU A 104 -23.79 6.50 -12.57
N ILE A 105 -23.91 7.57 -13.37
CA ILE A 105 -24.92 8.62 -13.20
C ILE A 105 -26.37 8.09 -13.23
N ALA A 106 -26.63 7.00 -13.96
CA ALA A 106 -27.94 6.37 -14.00
C ALA A 106 -28.33 5.78 -12.64
N SER A 107 -27.40 5.12 -11.96
CA SER A 107 -27.58 4.59 -10.61
C SER A 107 -27.83 5.71 -9.60
N TRP A 108 -27.04 6.79 -9.66
CA TRP A 108 -27.25 7.95 -8.80
C TRP A 108 -28.62 8.61 -9.00
N LYS A 109 -29.07 8.77 -10.26
CA LYS A 109 -30.41 9.29 -10.56
C LYS A 109 -31.52 8.39 -10.02
N ALA A 110 -31.35 7.07 -10.12
CA ALA A 110 -32.30 6.11 -9.54
C ALA A 110 -32.35 6.23 -8.00
N LEU A 111 -31.19 6.33 -7.35
CA LEU A 111 -31.08 6.51 -5.90
C LEU A 111 -31.78 7.77 -5.40
N VAL A 112 -31.70 8.89 -6.12
CA VAL A 112 -32.45 10.11 -5.76
C VAL A 112 -33.95 9.82 -5.63
N GLY A 113 -34.54 9.18 -6.64
CA GLY A 113 -35.96 8.82 -6.62
C GLY A 113 -36.30 7.83 -5.51
N LEU A 114 -35.48 6.79 -5.33
CA LEU A 114 -35.70 5.76 -4.32
C LEU A 114 -35.57 6.31 -2.89
N TYR A 115 -34.54 7.12 -2.61
CA TYR A 115 -34.38 7.74 -1.29
C TYR A 115 -35.47 8.76 -0.99
N SER A 116 -35.98 9.48 -1.99
CA SER A 116 -37.16 10.33 -1.81
C SER A 116 -38.39 9.50 -1.41
N VAL A 117 -38.64 8.37 -2.08
CA VAL A 117 -39.76 7.45 -1.73
C VAL A 117 -39.59 6.86 -0.33
N MET A 118 -38.36 6.54 0.06
CA MET A 118 -38.04 6.01 1.39
C MET A 118 -38.01 7.08 2.49
N GLY A 119 -38.15 8.37 2.14
CA GLY A 119 -38.07 9.49 3.09
C GLY A 119 -36.66 9.75 3.65
N ASN A 120 -35.60 9.19 3.06
CA ASN A 120 -34.22 9.37 3.51
C ASN A 120 -33.62 10.66 2.93
N LYS A 121 -34.02 11.81 3.49
CA LYS A 121 -33.60 13.15 3.03
C LYS A 121 -32.07 13.35 3.01
N PRO A 122 -31.29 12.89 4.01
CA PRO A 122 -29.84 12.99 3.95
C PRO A 122 -29.24 12.25 2.75
N ALA A 123 -29.62 10.98 2.52
CA ALA A 123 -29.09 10.20 1.40
C ALA A 123 -29.54 10.74 0.04
N GLU A 124 -30.78 11.22 -0.06
CA GLU A 124 -31.32 11.91 -1.23
C GLU A 124 -30.48 13.16 -1.59
N SER A 125 -30.14 13.98 -0.60
CA SER A 125 -29.31 15.18 -0.79
C SER A 125 -27.91 14.84 -1.33
N ILE A 126 -27.27 13.82 -0.74
CA ILE A 126 -25.96 13.33 -1.19
C ILE A 126 -26.03 12.83 -2.64
N ALA A 127 -27.03 11.99 -2.94
CA ALA A 127 -27.21 11.46 -4.30
C ALA A 127 -27.46 12.59 -5.32
N ASN A 128 -28.27 13.59 -4.96
CA ASN A 128 -28.53 14.76 -5.81
C ASN A 128 -27.26 15.57 -6.10
N ALA A 129 -26.45 15.85 -5.08
CA ALA A 129 -25.18 16.55 -5.25
C ALA A 129 -24.26 15.78 -6.22
N GLN A 130 -24.22 14.46 -6.11
CA GLN A 130 -23.43 13.62 -7.00
C GLN A 130 -23.96 13.60 -8.45
N VAL A 131 -25.29 13.56 -8.64
CA VAL A 131 -25.90 13.70 -9.97
C VAL A 131 -25.55 15.05 -10.59
N HIS A 132 -25.65 16.13 -9.83
CA HIS A 132 -25.29 17.47 -10.32
C HIS A 132 -23.83 17.56 -10.74
N TYR A 133 -22.91 17.02 -9.93
CA TYR A 133 -21.50 16.96 -10.26
C TYR A 133 -21.25 16.17 -11.55
N LEU A 134 -21.72 14.92 -11.64
CA LEU A 134 -21.51 14.06 -12.80
C LEU A 134 -22.15 14.61 -14.08
N ALA A 135 -23.33 15.23 -13.97
CA ALA A 135 -24.01 15.85 -15.10
C ALA A 135 -23.28 17.09 -15.64
N GLY A 136 -22.50 17.77 -14.78
CA GLY A 136 -21.67 18.91 -15.15
C GLY A 136 -20.35 18.53 -15.82
N LEU A 137 -19.94 17.25 -15.77
CA LEU A 137 -18.69 16.81 -16.38
C LEU A 137 -18.77 16.79 -17.91
N PRO A 138 -17.69 17.15 -18.63
CA PRO A 138 -17.58 16.88 -20.05
C PRO A 138 -17.76 15.38 -20.33
N LYS A 139 -18.53 15.03 -21.37
CA LYS A 139 -18.81 13.62 -21.73
C LYS A 139 -17.54 12.74 -21.82
N PRO A 140 -16.41 13.21 -22.41
CA PRO A 140 -15.18 12.43 -22.42
C PRO A 140 -14.62 12.16 -21.02
N ILE A 141 -14.71 13.12 -20.09
CA ILE A 141 -14.24 12.98 -18.71
C ILE A 141 -15.13 12.01 -17.93
N LEU A 142 -16.45 12.12 -18.05
CA LEU A 142 -17.37 11.17 -17.43
C LEU A 142 -17.12 9.74 -17.95
N GLY A 143 -16.92 9.58 -19.26
CA GLY A 143 -16.61 8.28 -19.87
C GLY A 143 -15.24 7.74 -19.47
N ALA A 144 -14.21 8.58 -19.38
CA ALA A 144 -12.90 8.19 -18.89
C ALA A 144 -12.95 7.76 -17.41
N ARG A 145 -13.78 8.42 -16.59
CA ARG A 145 -13.97 8.04 -15.18
C ARG A 145 -14.64 6.68 -15.03
N ASP A 146 -15.67 6.41 -15.84
CA ASP A 146 -16.29 5.09 -15.91
C ASP A 146 -15.28 4.00 -16.32
N LEU A 147 -14.47 4.25 -17.36
CA LEU A 147 -13.39 3.34 -17.77
C LEU A 147 -12.36 3.10 -16.67
N MET A 148 -12.03 4.13 -15.87
CA MET A 148 -11.11 4.00 -14.74
C MET A 148 -11.67 3.05 -13.68
N TYR A 149 -12.93 3.22 -13.27
CA TYR A 149 -13.59 2.32 -12.31
C TYR A 149 -13.78 0.88 -12.86
N GLU A 150 -13.84 0.70 -14.18
CA GLU A 150 -13.81 -0.62 -14.82
C GLU A 150 -12.40 -1.25 -14.90
N GLY A 151 -11.38 -0.60 -14.34
CA GLY A 151 -9.98 -1.06 -14.42
C GLY A 151 -9.35 -0.89 -15.81
N LYS A 152 -10.02 -0.22 -16.76
CA LYS A 152 -9.53 0.04 -18.12
C LYS A 152 -8.64 1.29 -18.16
N LEU A 153 -7.64 1.33 -17.28
CA LEU A 153 -6.82 2.51 -16.99
C LEU A 153 -6.15 3.12 -18.23
N TYR A 154 -5.60 2.30 -19.13
CA TYR A 154 -4.97 2.80 -20.37
C TYR A 154 -5.96 3.46 -21.32
N LYS A 155 -7.20 2.94 -21.43
CA LYS A 155 -8.25 3.57 -22.24
C LYS A 155 -8.74 4.86 -21.59
N ALA A 156 -8.89 4.86 -20.27
CA ALA A 156 -9.22 6.06 -19.51
C ALA A 156 -8.17 7.16 -19.69
N ASP A 157 -6.88 6.81 -19.59
CA ASP A 157 -5.74 7.71 -19.82
C ASP A 157 -5.80 8.32 -21.23
N GLN A 158 -5.96 7.50 -22.27
CA GLN A 158 -6.05 7.96 -23.66
C GLN A 158 -7.19 8.97 -23.88
N VAL A 159 -8.40 8.64 -23.39
CA VAL A 159 -9.56 9.53 -23.51
C VAL A 159 -9.33 10.84 -22.76
N CYS A 160 -8.79 10.77 -21.54
CA CYS A 160 -8.52 11.94 -20.72
C CYS A 160 -7.44 12.85 -21.35
N ARG A 161 -6.32 12.27 -21.82
CA ARG A 161 -5.26 13.02 -22.51
C ARG A 161 -5.75 13.66 -23.79
N HIS A 162 -6.54 12.95 -24.59
CA HIS A 162 -7.11 13.50 -25.82
C HIS A 162 -8.01 14.71 -25.53
N PHE A 163 -8.84 14.63 -24.48
CA PHE A 163 -9.64 15.78 -24.03
C PHE A 163 -8.76 16.96 -23.61
N LEU A 164 -7.68 16.71 -22.84
CA LEU A 164 -6.76 17.75 -22.37
C LEU A 164 -5.93 18.38 -23.49
N GLN A 165 -5.69 17.71 -24.63
CA GLN A 165 -5.00 18.33 -25.78
C GLN A 165 -5.68 19.63 -26.25
N SER A 166 -7.02 19.64 -26.24
CA SER A 166 -7.82 20.81 -26.61
C SER A 166 -8.27 21.65 -25.42
N ASN A 167 -8.10 21.15 -24.19
CA ASN A 167 -8.58 21.76 -22.94
C ASN A 167 -7.48 21.72 -21.86
N LYS A 168 -6.30 22.27 -22.16
CA LYS A 168 -5.04 22.03 -21.43
C LYS A 168 -5.11 22.14 -19.90
N HIS A 169 -5.93 23.05 -19.39
CA HIS A 169 -6.03 23.35 -17.95
C HIS A 169 -7.40 23.02 -17.38
N HIS A 170 -8.18 22.14 -18.00
CA HIS A 170 -9.50 21.78 -17.48
C HIS A 170 -9.36 21.03 -16.14
N PRO A 171 -9.94 21.54 -15.03
CA PRO A 171 -9.64 21.06 -13.68
C PRO A 171 -9.96 19.57 -13.49
N GLU A 172 -11.17 19.15 -13.90
CA GLU A 172 -11.59 17.74 -13.78
C GLU A 172 -10.81 16.80 -14.71
N GLY A 173 -10.25 17.32 -15.80
CA GLY A 173 -9.42 16.51 -16.70
C GLY A 173 -8.05 16.27 -16.09
N MET A 174 -7.44 17.31 -15.52
CA MET A 174 -6.18 17.21 -14.80
C MET A 174 -6.30 16.29 -13.58
N LEU A 175 -7.37 16.46 -12.79
CA LEU A 175 -7.65 15.62 -11.62
C LEU A 175 -7.79 14.15 -12.02
N LEU A 176 -8.64 13.86 -13.01
CA LEU A 176 -8.86 12.47 -13.45
C LEU A 176 -7.58 11.85 -14.03
N LEU A 177 -6.79 12.60 -14.81
CA LEU A 177 -5.52 12.08 -15.33
C LEU A 177 -4.53 11.78 -14.20
N ALA A 178 -4.50 12.61 -13.14
CA ALA A 178 -3.71 12.33 -11.96
C ALA A 178 -4.21 11.09 -11.19
N GLU A 179 -5.53 10.95 -10.97
CA GLU A 179 -6.15 9.76 -10.35
C GLU A 179 -5.77 8.47 -11.12
N ILE A 180 -5.84 8.50 -12.46
CA ILE A 180 -5.42 7.39 -13.32
C ILE A 180 -3.92 7.14 -13.18
N GLY A 181 -3.09 8.19 -13.19
CA GLY A 181 -1.65 8.09 -12.99
C GLY A 181 -1.28 7.45 -11.65
N ILE A 182 -1.99 7.77 -10.57
CA ILE A 182 -1.81 7.16 -9.23
C ILE A 182 -2.12 5.67 -9.28
N GLN A 183 -3.22 5.25 -9.94
CA GLN A 183 -3.57 3.84 -10.08
C GLN A 183 -2.57 3.07 -10.96
N LEU A 184 -2.02 3.73 -11.99
CA LEU A 184 -0.93 3.21 -12.81
C LEU A 184 0.45 3.27 -12.12
N LYS A 185 0.52 3.78 -10.89
CA LYS A 185 1.76 4.00 -10.10
C LYS A 185 2.76 4.95 -10.76
N ILE A 186 2.30 5.84 -11.65
CA ILE A 186 3.07 6.92 -12.30
C ILE A 186 3.03 8.17 -11.41
N TYR A 187 3.56 8.05 -10.20
CA TYR A 187 3.38 9.07 -9.15
C TYR A 187 3.98 10.44 -9.50
N GLY A 188 5.10 10.48 -10.25
CA GLY A 188 5.74 11.75 -10.61
C GLY A 188 4.91 12.61 -11.55
N GLU A 189 4.21 12.00 -12.53
CA GLU A 189 3.32 12.74 -13.42
C GLU A 189 2.04 13.16 -12.69
N ALA A 190 1.48 12.27 -11.85
CA ALA A 190 0.31 12.59 -11.04
C ALA A 190 0.56 13.76 -10.06
N GLU A 191 1.72 13.76 -9.39
CA GLU A 191 2.16 14.85 -8.52
C GLU A 191 2.22 16.17 -9.29
N PHE A 192 2.91 16.18 -10.44
CA PHE A 192 3.02 17.38 -11.27
C PHE A 192 1.65 17.92 -11.74
N LEU A 193 0.74 17.03 -12.14
CA LEU A 193 -0.62 17.41 -12.54
C LEU A 193 -1.41 18.03 -11.40
N LEU A 194 -1.35 17.44 -10.20
CA LEU A 194 -2.05 17.95 -9.02
C LEU A 194 -1.46 19.27 -8.51
N GLU A 195 -0.14 19.41 -8.49
CA GLU A 195 0.53 20.68 -8.15
C GLU A 195 0.17 21.78 -9.15
N SER A 196 0.18 21.46 -10.45
CA SER A 196 -0.23 22.39 -11.51
C SER A 196 -1.70 22.78 -11.38
N LEU A 197 -2.57 21.82 -11.05
CA LEU A 197 -4.00 22.05 -10.82
C LEU A 197 -4.22 23.01 -9.65
N LEU A 198 -3.51 22.83 -8.53
CA LEU A 198 -3.60 23.72 -7.37
C LEU A 198 -2.94 25.09 -7.60
N ALA A 199 -1.93 25.18 -8.46
CA ALA A 199 -1.36 26.47 -8.85
C ALA A 199 -2.36 27.32 -9.65
N LEU A 200 -3.19 26.67 -10.49
CA LEU A 200 -4.20 27.33 -11.32
C LEU A 200 -5.55 27.53 -10.59
N TYR A 201 -5.89 26.60 -9.70
CA TYR A 201 -7.15 26.55 -8.95
C TYR A 201 -6.86 26.25 -7.46
N PRO A 202 -6.39 27.24 -6.68
CA PRO A 202 -5.92 27.02 -5.30
C PRO A 202 -6.96 26.42 -4.35
N ASP A 203 -8.25 26.71 -4.56
CA ASP A 203 -9.35 26.23 -3.73
C ASP A 203 -9.91 24.87 -4.16
N HIS A 204 -9.27 24.19 -5.13
CA HIS A 204 -9.75 22.91 -5.66
C HIS A 204 -9.59 21.77 -4.64
N ARG A 205 -10.62 21.59 -3.80
CA ARG A 205 -10.62 20.66 -2.66
C ARG A 205 -10.19 19.23 -2.99
N ALA A 206 -10.77 18.65 -4.04
CA ALA A 206 -10.48 17.25 -4.41
C ALA A 206 -8.99 17.06 -4.79
N ALA A 207 -8.43 17.97 -5.59
CA ALA A 207 -7.02 17.97 -5.95
C ALA A 207 -6.10 18.12 -4.73
N GLY A 208 -6.47 19.01 -3.79
CA GLY A 208 -5.75 19.16 -2.53
C GLY A 208 -5.70 17.87 -1.72
N LEU A 209 -6.85 17.21 -1.56
CA LEU A 209 -6.94 15.94 -0.84
C LEU A 209 -6.20 14.80 -1.55
N GLU A 210 -6.30 14.69 -2.88
CA GLU A 210 -5.56 13.68 -3.64
C GLU A 210 -4.05 13.91 -3.58
N LEU A 211 -3.58 15.16 -3.63
CA LEU A 211 -2.15 15.46 -3.47
C LEU A 211 -1.64 15.15 -2.06
N LEU A 212 -2.44 15.43 -1.02
CA LEU A 212 -2.10 15.04 0.36
C LEU A 212 -1.96 13.52 0.50
N LYS A 213 -2.89 12.74 -0.06
CA LYS A 213 -2.82 11.28 -0.08
C LYS A 213 -1.59 10.79 -0.85
N LEU A 214 -1.30 11.39 -2.01
CA LEU A 214 -0.14 11.05 -2.82
C LEU A 214 1.17 11.35 -2.08
N PHE A 215 1.28 12.51 -1.43
CA PHE A 215 2.44 12.84 -0.61
C PHE A 215 2.63 11.86 0.55
N ALA A 216 1.56 11.51 1.26
CA ALA A 216 1.64 10.49 2.30
C ALA A 216 2.11 9.13 1.75
N LYS A 217 1.58 8.73 0.59
CA LYS A 217 1.95 7.49 -0.11
C LYS A 217 3.42 7.47 -0.53
N MET A 218 3.97 8.62 -0.93
CA MET A 218 5.37 8.77 -1.34
C MET A 218 6.32 9.02 -0.16
N GLY A 219 5.84 9.05 1.08
CA GLY A 219 6.63 9.39 2.27
C GLY A 219 7.04 10.87 2.34
N LYS A 220 6.38 11.75 1.58
CA LYS A 220 6.62 13.20 1.51
C LYS A 220 5.88 13.95 2.62
N PHE A 221 6.09 13.55 3.86
CA PHE A 221 5.27 14.01 5.00
C PHE A 221 5.42 15.50 5.28
N TYR A 222 6.60 16.08 5.10
CA TYR A 222 6.78 17.54 5.24
C TYR A 222 5.94 18.32 4.23
N GLN A 223 5.94 17.90 2.96
CA GLN A 223 5.15 18.53 1.91
C GLN A 223 3.64 18.32 2.15
N ALA A 224 3.24 17.14 2.64
CA ALA A 224 1.86 16.88 3.06
C ALA A 224 1.41 17.83 4.18
N LYS A 225 2.21 17.98 5.24
CA LYS A 225 1.89 18.89 6.35
C LYS A 225 1.81 20.34 5.87
N SER A 226 2.80 20.81 5.11
CA SER A 226 2.84 22.18 4.58
C SER A 226 1.63 22.49 3.67
N LEU A 227 1.26 21.54 2.81
CA LEU A 227 0.07 21.68 1.96
C LEU A 227 -1.20 21.69 2.81
N ALA A 228 -1.32 20.80 3.81
CA ALA A 228 -2.48 20.76 4.68
C ALA A 228 -2.65 22.08 5.45
N ASP A 229 -1.56 22.65 5.99
CA ASP A 229 -1.57 23.96 6.66
C ASP A 229 -2.08 25.08 5.75
N LYS A 230 -1.61 25.12 4.49
CA LYS A 230 -2.10 26.08 3.49
C LYS A 230 -3.58 25.91 3.18
N LEU A 231 -4.03 24.67 2.97
CA LEU A 231 -5.42 24.39 2.64
C LEU A 231 -6.36 24.69 3.82
N ILE A 232 -5.96 24.35 5.05
CA ILE A 232 -6.73 24.64 6.28
C ILE A 232 -6.92 26.15 6.47
N ALA A 233 -5.92 26.98 6.17
CA ALA A 233 -6.05 28.44 6.25
C ALA A 233 -7.19 28.99 5.38
N SER A 234 -7.51 28.32 4.26
CA SER A 234 -8.63 28.66 3.37
C SER A 234 -9.92 27.87 3.65
N GLN A 235 -9.85 26.78 4.42
CA GLN A 235 -10.91 25.77 4.60
C GLN A 235 -10.92 25.23 6.05
N ALA A 236 -11.09 26.13 7.03
CA ALA A 236 -10.85 25.83 8.45
C ALA A 236 -11.65 24.65 9.03
N ASP A 237 -12.85 24.36 8.50
CA ASP A 237 -13.76 23.32 9.02
C ASP A 237 -13.64 21.97 8.30
N ASN A 238 -12.62 21.76 7.47
CA ASN A 238 -12.48 20.50 6.73
C ASN A 238 -11.76 19.42 7.56
N HIS A 239 -12.53 18.54 8.18
CA HIS A 239 -12.03 17.43 9.00
C HIS A 239 -11.07 16.48 8.24
N HIS A 240 -11.23 16.33 6.92
CA HIS A 240 -10.32 15.51 6.13
C HIS A 240 -8.92 16.14 6.03
N LEU A 241 -8.82 17.47 5.97
CA LEU A 241 -7.54 18.18 5.97
C LEU A 241 -6.85 18.07 7.33
N LEU A 242 -7.61 18.18 8.43
CA LEU A 242 -7.08 17.99 9.79
C LEU A 242 -6.56 16.55 9.98
N SER A 243 -7.30 15.55 9.53
CA SER A 243 -6.88 14.15 9.58
C SER A 243 -5.63 13.89 8.73
N ALA A 244 -5.55 14.47 7.52
CA ALA A 244 -4.37 14.38 6.66
C ALA A 244 -3.14 15.07 7.27
N LYS A 245 -3.34 16.24 7.89
CA LYS A 245 -2.30 16.95 8.65
C LYS A 245 -1.79 16.08 9.80
N ALA A 246 -2.68 15.54 10.62
CA ALA A 246 -2.30 14.65 11.73
C ALA A 246 -1.55 13.41 11.23
N SER A 247 -1.97 12.82 10.11
CA SER A 247 -1.26 11.69 9.48
C SER A 247 0.16 12.07 9.04
N ALA A 248 0.32 13.25 8.43
CA ALA A 248 1.63 13.78 8.06
C ALA A 248 2.51 14.08 9.28
N MET A 249 1.93 14.61 10.35
CA MET A 249 2.60 14.88 11.62
C MET A 249 3.07 13.59 12.31
N VAL A 250 2.23 12.54 12.33
CA VAL A 250 2.68 11.19 12.69
C VAL A 250 3.88 10.84 11.84
N GLY A 251 3.78 10.96 10.51
CA GLY A 251 4.85 10.78 9.53
C GLY A 251 6.17 11.48 9.89
N LEU A 252 6.12 12.73 10.35
CA LEU A 252 7.27 13.54 10.77
C LEU A 252 7.80 13.22 12.18
N GLY A 253 7.04 12.47 12.98
CA GLY A 253 7.39 12.17 14.38
C GLY A 253 6.76 13.12 15.41
N GLU A 254 5.97 14.11 14.95
CA GLU A 254 5.15 15.04 15.75
C GLU A 254 3.89 14.32 16.26
N ILE A 255 4.08 13.28 17.08
CA ILE A 255 3.02 12.33 17.43
C ILE A 255 2.03 12.91 18.43
N ASP A 256 2.50 13.64 19.43
CA ASP A 256 1.63 14.15 20.50
C ASP A 256 0.63 15.17 19.96
N GLU A 257 1.08 16.06 19.07
CA GLU A 257 0.20 17.02 18.41
C GLU A 257 -0.77 16.33 17.44
N ALA A 258 -0.35 15.26 16.76
CA ALA A 258 -1.24 14.47 15.91
C ALA A 258 -2.33 13.76 16.74
N ILE A 259 -1.97 13.19 17.90
CA ILE A 259 -2.93 12.58 18.83
C ILE A 259 -3.97 13.61 19.28
N ALA A 260 -3.55 14.82 19.63
CA ALA A 260 -4.45 15.90 20.03
C ALA A 260 -5.46 16.25 18.93
N ILE A 261 -5.02 16.32 17.66
CA ILE A 261 -5.90 16.57 16.51
C ILE A 261 -6.92 15.43 16.35
N TYR A 262 -6.49 14.16 16.42
CA TYR A 262 -7.42 13.04 16.32
C TYR A 262 -8.46 13.02 17.45
N GLN A 263 -8.04 13.31 18.69
CA GLN A 263 -8.95 13.41 19.83
C GLN A 263 -9.96 14.55 19.67
N GLN A 264 -9.52 15.70 19.14
CA GLN A 264 -10.41 16.82 18.80
C GLN A 264 -11.45 16.41 17.76
N LEU A 265 -11.04 15.74 16.68
CA LEU A 265 -11.96 15.25 15.64
C LEU A 265 -13.02 14.30 16.22
N LEU A 266 -12.64 13.44 17.16
CA LEU A 266 -13.54 12.49 17.82
C LEU A 266 -14.47 13.13 18.86
N THR A 267 -14.06 14.26 19.47
CA THR A 267 -14.94 15.04 20.34
C THR A 267 -16.08 15.69 19.56
N ASN A 268 -15.80 16.14 18.33
CA ASN A 268 -16.81 16.74 17.45
C ASN A 268 -17.73 15.69 16.80
N ASN A 269 -17.23 14.47 16.56
CA ASN A 269 -18.02 13.35 16.08
C ASN A 269 -17.41 12.01 16.53
N ALA A 270 -18.04 11.39 17.52
CA ALA A 270 -17.53 10.16 18.15
C ALA A 270 -17.61 8.92 17.24
N ASN A 271 -18.48 8.91 16.22
CA ASN A 271 -18.70 7.73 15.36
C ASN A 271 -17.87 7.80 14.07
N GLN A 272 -16.55 7.81 14.22
CA GLN A 272 -15.60 7.87 13.11
C GLN A 272 -14.56 6.74 13.22
N PRO A 273 -14.88 5.51 12.77
CA PRO A 273 -14.00 4.34 12.95
C PRO A 273 -12.61 4.53 12.32
N GLY A 274 -12.52 5.20 11.17
CA GLY A 274 -11.24 5.50 10.52
C GLY A 274 -10.35 6.42 11.35
N ILE A 275 -10.92 7.41 12.05
CA ILE A 275 -10.16 8.30 12.93
C ILE A 275 -9.73 7.58 14.21
N GLN A 276 -10.58 6.72 14.76
CA GLN A 276 -10.21 5.85 15.90
C GLN A 276 -9.04 4.92 15.56
N LEU A 277 -9.04 4.34 14.36
CA LEU A 277 -7.92 3.52 13.86
C LEU A 277 -6.62 4.33 13.79
N LEU A 278 -6.65 5.51 13.17
CA LEU A 278 -5.48 6.39 13.04
C LEU A 278 -4.95 6.87 14.41
N LEU A 279 -5.85 7.17 15.34
CA LEU A 279 -5.51 7.48 16.74
C LEU A 279 -4.79 6.29 17.39
N GLY A 280 -5.30 5.07 17.20
CA GLY A 280 -4.67 3.85 17.69
C GLY A 280 -3.25 3.67 17.13
N HIS A 281 -3.04 3.90 15.82
CA HIS A 281 -1.72 3.83 15.20
C HIS A 281 -0.75 4.86 15.79
N ALA A 282 -1.21 6.10 15.99
CA ALA A 282 -0.41 7.17 16.60
C ALA A 282 -0.03 6.85 18.06
N LEU A 283 -0.99 6.39 18.87
CA LEU A 283 -0.78 5.96 20.26
C LEU A 283 0.21 4.79 20.34
N LYS A 284 0.10 3.81 19.44
CA LYS A 284 1.04 2.69 19.38
C LYS A 284 2.46 3.16 19.04
N ALA A 285 2.60 4.10 18.11
CA ALA A 285 3.90 4.66 17.76
C ALA A 285 4.53 5.46 18.94
N ALA A 286 3.71 6.14 19.74
CA ALA A 286 4.11 6.79 20.99
C ALA A 286 4.52 5.79 22.10
N GLY A 287 4.11 4.52 22.01
CA GLY A 287 4.27 3.51 23.06
C GLY A 287 3.11 3.41 24.05
N ASN A 288 2.01 4.12 23.81
CA ASN A 288 0.80 4.13 24.64
C ASN A 288 -0.14 2.95 24.28
N PHE A 289 0.35 1.72 24.47
CA PHE A 289 -0.32 0.50 23.97
C PHE A 289 -1.74 0.29 24.50
N SER A 290 -1.99 0.53 25.79
CA SER A 290 -3.32 0.35 26.38
C SER A 290 -4.37 1.29 25.76
N GLN A 291 -3.98 2.54 25.48
CA GLN A 291 -4.86 3.50 24.81
C GLN A 291 -5.03 3.14 23.32
N ALA A 292 -3.97 2.65 22.67
CA ALA A 292 -4.05 2.17 21.28
C ALA A 292 -5.05 1.00 21.15
N ILE A 293 -4.99 0.02 22.05
CA ILE A 293 -5.94 -1.10 22.11
C ILE A 293 -7.37 -0.59 22.26
N SER A 294 -7.62 0.34 23.19
CA SER A 294 -8.94 0.94 23.38
C SER A 294 -9.45 1.64 22.12
N ALA A 295 -8.60 2.37 21.40
CA ALA A 295 -8.96 3.05 20.16
C ALA A 295 -9.32 2.06 19.04
N TYR A 296 -8.56 0.98 18.86
CA TYR A 296 -8.90 -0.07 17.88
C TYR A 296 -10.20 -0.79 18.25
N GLN A 297 -10.43 -1.06 19.53
CA GLN A 297 -11.68 -1.65 20.00
C GLN A 297 -12.88 -0.73 19.73
N GLN A 298 -12.72 0.58 19.93
CA GLN A 298 -13.75 1.55 19.55
C GLN A 298 -14.00 1.57 18.03
N ALA A 299 -12.94 1.45 17.22
CA ALA A 299 -13.06 1.39 15.77
C ALA A 299 -13.91 0.20 15.30
N TYR A 300 -13.66 -1.02 15.78
CA TYR A 300 -14.48 -2.17 15.39
C TYR A 300 -15.87 -2.15 16.05
N LYS A 301 -16.05 -1.56 17.24
CA LYS A 301 -17.39 -1.39 17.83
C LYS A 301 -18.27 -0.45 17.01
N SER A 302 -17.69 0.59 16.41
CA SER A 302 -18.37 1.49 15.47
C SER A 302 -18.62 0.84 14.10
N ARG A 303 -17.73 -0.03 13.65
CA ARG A 303 -17.82 -0.74 12.37
C ARG A 303 -17.37 -2.20 12.56
N PRO A 304 -18.29 -3.15 12.88
CA PRO A 304 -17.93 -4.53 13.20
C PRO A 304 -17.17 -5.26 12.09
N GLU A 305 -17.43 -4.92 10.83
CA GLU A 305 -16.74 -5.49 9.68
C GLU A 305 -15.40 -4.81 9.35
N PHE A 306 -14.88 -3.94 10.22
CA PHE A 306 -13.63 -3.21 10.00
C PHE A 306 -12.40 -4.07 10.29
N GLY A 307 -11.98 -4.85 9.29
CA GLY A 307 -10.90 -5.82 9.45
C GLY A 307 -9.58 -5.19 9.89
N ASP A 308 -9.27 -3.97 9.42
CA ASP A 308 -8.03 -3.25 9.78
C ASP A 308 -7.92 -3.01 11.29
N ALA A 309 -9.03 -2.75 11.99
CA ALA A 309 -9.02 -2.60 13.45
C ALA A 309 -8.61 -3.90 14.17
N TYR A 310 -9.15 -5.04 13.75
CA TYR A 310 -8.77 -6.36 14.26
C TYR A 310 -7.31 -6.69 13.92
N TRP A 311 -6.89 -6.42 12.69
CA TRP A 311 -5.50 -6.65 12.29
C TRP A 311 -4.51 -5.76 13.05
N SER A 312 -4.88 -4.50 13.31
CA SER A 312 -4.10 -3.56 14.12
C SER A 312 -3.97 -4.01 15.58
N LEU A 313 -5.03 -4.60 16.16
CA LEU A 313 -4.99 -5.29 17.45
C LEU A 313 -4.07 -6.51 17.42
N ALA A 314 -4.19 -7.37 16.40
CA ALA A 314 -3.34 -8.56 16.24
C ALA A 314 -1.85 -8.21 16.16
N ASN A 315 -1.52 -7.07 15.55
CA ASN A 315 -0.16 -6.55 15.49
C ASN A 315 0.33 -5.92 16.80
N THR A 316 -0.53 -5.77 17.80
CA THR A 316 -0.16 -5.29 19.15
C THR A 316 0.13 -6.54 19.99
N LYS A 317 1.41 -6.85 20.24
CA LYS A 317 1.85 -8.17 20.72
C LYS A 317 1.39 -8.48 22.14
N THR A 318 1.02 -7.46 22.90
CA THR A 318 0.44 -7.57 24.24
C THR A 318 -1.05 -7.92 24.22
N TYR A 319 -1.71 -7.90 23.05
CA TYR A 319 -3.13 -8.21 22.92
C TYR A 319 -3.36 -9.69 22.57
N GLN A 320 -4.36 -10.29 23.20
CA GLN A 320 -4.90 -11.61 22.89
C GLN A 320 -6.39 -11.48 22.68
N PHE A 321 -6.91 -12.06 21.60
CA PHE A 321 -8.34 -12.05 21.31
C PHE A 321 -9.08 -13.01 22.22
N SER A 322 -10.30 -12.63 22.61
CA SER A 322 -11.23 -13.58 23.24
C SER A 322 -11.81 -14.56 22.22
N ASP A 323 -12.35 -15.68 22.70
CA ASP A 323 -13.06 -16.65 21.84
C ASP A 323 -14.25 -16.00 21.10
N GLU A 324 -14.93 -15.03 21.73
CA GLU A 324 -16.02 -14.28 21.12
C GLU A 324 -15.53 -13.41 19.96
N GLU A 325 -14.43 -12.68 20.14
CA GLU A 325 -13.82 -11.88 19.07
C GLU A 325 -13.34 -12.76 17.90
N VAL A 326 -12.80 -13.96 18.20
CA VAL A 326 -12.41 -14.92 17.17
C VAL A 326 -13.62 -15.40 16.36
N LEU A 327 -14.74 -15.72 17.01
CA LEU A 327 -15.97 -16.13 16.34
C LEU A 327 -16.54 -15.01 15.46
N ASP A 328 -16.51 -13.76 15.94
CA ASP A 328 -16.95 -12.60 15.17
C ASP A 328 -16.07 -12.39 13.92
N MET A 329 -14.74 -12.46 14.08
CA MET A 329 -13.81 -12.38 12.96
C MET A 329 -14.08 -13.48 11.92
N GLN A 330 -14.33 -14.73 12.35
CA GLN A 330 -14.64 -15.83 11.44
C GLN A 330 -15.95 -15.60 10.67
N LYS A 331 -16.98 -15.08 11.34
CA LYS A 331 -18.27 -14.73 10.74
C LYS A 331 -18.11 -13.65 9.69
N HIS A 332 -17.39 -12.57 10.01
CA HIS A 332 -17.15 -11.48 9.06
C HIS A 332 -16.30 -11.93 7.89
N ALA A 333 -15.19 -12.63 8.14
CA ALA A 333 -14.29 -13.16 7.09
C ALA A 333 -15.01 -14.03 6.05
N SER A 334 -16.07 -14.72 6.46
CA SER A 334 -16.88 -15.61 5.62
C SER A 334 -18.04 -14.89 4.91
N SER A 335 -18.31 -13.63 5.25
CA SER A 335 -19.41 -12.87 4.66
C SER A 335 -19.13 -12.51 3.19
N PRO A 336 -20.09 -12.69 2.27
CA PRO A 336 -19.93 -12.26 0.88
C PRO A 336 -19.85 -10.73 0.75
N ASP A 337 -20.47 -9.98 1.68
CA ASP A 337 -20.71 -8.55 1.54
C ASP A 337 -19.56 -7.65 2.02
N ILE A 338 -18.54 -8.23 2.67
CA ILE A 338 -17.40 -7.46 3.16
C ILE A 338 -16.34 -7.25 2.06
N SER A 339 -15.62 -6.14 2.15
CA SER A 339 -14.58 -5.80 1.19
C SER A 339 -13.46 -6.84 1.19
N ILE A 340 -12.80 -7.01 0.05
CA ILE A 340 -11.66 -7.92 -0.07
C ILE A 340 -10.51 -7.54 0.88
N ASP A 341 -10.28 -6.24 1.10
CA ASP A 341 -9.25 -5.77 2.02
C ASP A 341 -9.62 -6.12 3.47
N ASP A 342 -10.87 -5.90 3.90
CA ASP A 342 -11.32 -6.33 5.23
C ASP A 342 -11.20 -7.85 5.39
N LYS A 343 -11.56 -8.65 4.37
CA LYS A 343 -11.35 -10.12 4.36
C LYS A 343 -9.90 -10.47 4.63
N ILE A 344 -8.97 -9.84 3.91
CA ILE A 344 -7.54 -10.06 4.09
C ILE A 344 -7.13 -9.75 5.53
N HIS A 345 -7.50 -8.57 6.05
CA HIS A 345 -7.17 -8.19 7.42
C HIS A 345 -7.68 -9.21 8.44
N PHE A 346 -8.92 -9.69 8.30
CA PHE A 346 -9.46 -10.75 9.16
C PHE A 346 -8.66 -12.05 9.08
N GLN A 347 -8.24 -12.48 7.89
CA GLN A 347 -7.43 -13.71 7.78
C GLN A 347 -6.10 -13.60 8.52
N PHE A 348 -5.42 -12.46 8.43
CA PHE A 348 -4.16 -12.25 9.17
C PHE A 348 -4.40 -12.12 10.69
N ALA A 349 -5.48 -11.47 11.12
CA ALA A 349 -5.86 -11.37 12.54
C ALA A 349 -6.21 -12.73 13.13
N LEU A 350 -7.00 -13.55 12.42
CA LEU A 350 -7.32 -14.93 12.79
C LEU A 350 -6.07 -15.81 12.83
N GLY A 351 -5.16 -15.66 11.86
CA GLY A 351 -3.88 -16.38 11.86
C GLY A 351 -3.09 -16.12 13.15
N LYS A 352 -3.03 -14.85 13.59
CA LYS A 352 -2.39 -14.47 14.85
C LYS A 352 -3.13 -15.01 16.08
N ALA A 353 -4.46 -14.90 16.12
CA ALA A 353 -5.25 -15.40 17.23
C ALA A 353 -5.06 -16.91 17.44
N PHE A 354 -5.10 -17.71 16.36
CA PHE A 354 -4.85 -19.14 16.45
C PHE A 354 -3.40 -19.47 16.82
N GLU A 355 -2.44 -18.68 16.37
CA GLU A 355 -1.04 -18.87 16.75
C GLU A 355 -0.82 -18.63 18.25
N ASP A 356 -1.43 -17.59 18.82
CA ASP A 356 -1.35 -17.31 20.26
C ASP A 356 -1.96 -18.46 21.09
N SER A 357 -3.03 -19.06 20.58
CA SER A 357 -3.66 -20.26 21.13
C SER A 357 -2.92 -21.57 20.78
N LYS A 358 -1.75 -21.49 20.13
CA LYS A 358 -0.90 -22.63 19.70
C LYS A 358 -1.59 -23.60 18.73
N LEU A 359 -2.63 -23.16 18.04
CA LEU A 359 -3.35 -23.90 17.00
C LEU A 359 -2.66 -23.68 15.64
N TYR A 360 -1.43 -24.16 15.50
CA TYR A 360 -0.53 -23.78 14.39
C TYR A 360 -1.04 -24.17 13.00
N GLU A 361 -1.72 -25.31 12.85
CA GLU A 361 -2.34 -25.71 11.58
C GLU A 361 -3.40 -24.70 11.13
N GLN A 362 -4.29 -24.33 12.05
CA GLN A 362 -5.35 -23.35 11.78
C GLN A 362 -4.75 -21.97 11.51
N ALA A 363 -3.73 -21.57 12.28
CA ALA A 363 -3.01 -20.32 12.07
C ALA A 363 -2.40 -20.25 10.66
N PHE A 364 -1.69 -21.30 10.24
CA PHE A 364 -1.10 -21.37 8.89
C PHE A 364 -2.16 -21.31 7.80
N ALA A 365 -3.27 -22.04 7.95
CA ALA A 365 -4.36 -22.02 6.99
C ALA A 365 -4.92 -20.60 6.79
N ARG A 366 -5.07 -19.82 7.87
CA ARG A 366 -5.54 -18.43 7.80
C ARG A 366 -4.51 -17.50 7.15
N TYR A 367 -3.24 -17.59 7.53
CA TYR A 367 -2.18 -16.84 6.84
C TYR A 367 -2.15 -17.16 5.34
N SER A 368 -2.22 -18.45 4.97
CA SER A 368 -2.23 -18.88 3.58
C SER A 368 -3.42 -18.32 2.79
N GLN A 369 -4.63 -18.32 3.38
CA GLN A 369 -5.81 -17.71 2.75
C GLN A 369 -5.66 -16.20 2.56
N GLY A 370 -5.20 -15.47 3.58
CA GLY A 370 -4.95 -14.02 3.47
C GLY A 370 -3.90 -13.69 2.39
N ASN A 371 -2.83 -14.48 2.35
CA ASN A 371 -1.80 -14.40 1.33
C ASN A 371 -2.34 -14.66 -0.09
N GLN A 372 -3.17 -15.68 -0.28
CA GLN A 372 -3.80 -15.98 -1.57
C GLN A 372 -4.71 -14.84 -2.06
N LEU A 373 -5.51 -14.26 -1.16
CA LEU A 373 -6.35 -13.10 -1.50
C LEU A 373 -5.49 -11.89 -1.90
N LYS A 374 -4.38 -11.63 -1.19
CA LYS A 374 -3.43 -10.57 -1.58
C LYS A 374 -2.74 -10.84 -2.91
N GLN A 375 -2.34 -12.08 -3.18
CA GLN A 375 -1.75 -12.47 -4.47
C GLN A 375 -2.68 -12.13 -5.65
N GLN A 376 -3.99 -12.34 -5.50
CA GLN A 376 -4.97 -12.04 -6.54
C GLN A 376 -5.09 -10.54 -6.85
N GLN A 377 -4.70 -9.66 -5.91
CA GLN A 377 -4.71 -8.21 -6.08
C GLN A 377 -3.39 -7.65 -6.66
N THR A 378 -2.32 -8.44 -6.73
CA THR A 378 -0.99 -7.96 -7.17
C THR A 378 -0.58 -8.54 -8.52
N GLN A 379 0.21 -7.77 -9.26
CA GLN A 379 0.86 -8.19 -10.50
C GLN A 379 2.32 -8.60 -10.29
N TYR A 380 2.71 -8.91 -9.05
CA TYR A 380 4.07 -9.30 -8.70
C TYR A 380 4.53 -10.53 -9.51
N LYS A 381 5.70 -10.41 -10.12
CA LYS A 381 6.38 -11.48 -10.87
C LYS A 381 7.81 -11.58 -10.36
N PRO A 382 8.23 -12.70 -9.76
CA PRO A 382 9.58 -12.86 -9.24
C PRO A 382 10.67 -12.62 -10.30
N GLU A 383 10.41 -13.00 -11.55
CA GLU A 383 11.36 -12.88 -12.67
C GLU A 383 11.73 -11.41 -12.95
N VAL A 384 10.79 -10.49 -12.73
CA VAL A 384 11.04 -9.05 -12.93
C VAL A 384 12.06 -8.55 -11.91
N PHE A 385 11.92 -8.96 -10.65
CA PHE A 385 12.86 -8.58 -9.60
C PHE A 385 14.22 -9.27 -9.77
N GLU A 386 14.23 -10.56 -10.13
CA GLU A 386 15.46 -11.29 -10.44
C GLU A 386 16.23 -10.61 -11.58
N GLN A 387 15.56 -10.19 -12.65
CA GLN A 387 16.20 -9.45 -13.73
C GLN A 387 16.74 -8.09 -13.27
N GLN A 388 16.01 -7.36 -12.41
CA GLN A 388 16.53 -6.12 -11.81
C GLN A 388 17.82 -6.36 -11.02
N VAL A 389 17.92 -7.48 -10.31
CA VAL A 389 19.15 -7.88 -9.61
C VAL A 389 20.28 -8.18 -10.59
N GLU A 390 20.02 -8.92 -11.68
CA GLU A 390 21.04 -9.15 -12.72
C GLU A 390 21.50 -7.85 -13.36
N ASP A 391 20.59 -6.92 -13.64
CA ASP A 391 20.91 -5.63 -14.25
C ASP A 391 21.79 -4.77 -13.31
N GLN A 392 21.54 -4.82 -11.99
CA GLN A 392 22.41 -4.20 -10.99
C GLN A 392 23.82 -4.80 -11.02
N ILE A 393 23.92 -6.13 -11.01
CA ILE A 393 25.20 -6.84 -11.03
C ILE A 393 26.01 -6.55 -12.30
N ALA A 394 25.34 -6.53 -13.46
CA ALA A 394 25.97 -6.26 -14.74
C ALA A 394 26.38 -4.78 -14.90
N CYS A 395 25.65 -3.86 -14.27
CA CYS A 395 25.95 -2.44 -14.34
C CYS A 395 27.05 -2.03 -13.36
N CYS A 396 26.91 -2.40 -12.08
CA CYS A 396 27.68 -1.86 -10.98
C CYS A 396 28.95 -2.68 -10.69
N THR A 397 29.90 -2.68 -11.63
CA THR A 397 31.14 -3.48 -11.50
C THR A 397 32.23 -2.73 -10.73
N ALA A 398 33.31 -3.43 -10.33
CA ALA A 398 34.45 -2.79 -9.68
C ALA A 398 35.06 -1.69 -10.56
N GLU A 399 35.15 -1.95 -11.87
CA GLU A 399 35.67 -1.00 -12.86
C GLU A 399 34.82 0.28 -12.92
N LEU A 400 33.49 0.18 -12.77
CA LEU A 400 32.63 1.38 -12.72
C LEU A 400 33.02 2.27 -11.53
N PHE A 401 33.17 1.68 -10.34
CA PHE A 401 33.48 2.43 -9.13
C PHE A 401 34.91 2.99 -9.14
N GLU A 402 35.86 2.26 -9.72
CA GLU A 402 37.23 2.74 -9.92
C GLU A 402 37.29 3.91 -10.92
N GLN A 403 36.55 3.83 -12.03
CA GLN A 403 36.51 4.86 -13.06
C GLN A 403 35.85 6.15 -12.59
N LEU A 404 34.71 6.03 -11.89
CA LEU A 404 34.02 7.20 -11.37
C LEU A 404 34.74 7.76 -10.13
N GLY A 405 35.22 6.91 -9.22
CA GLY A 405 35.81 7.35 -7.96
C GLY A 405 34.78 8.00 -7.02
N GLU A 406 35.23 8.95 -6.21
CA GLU A 406 34.40 9.66 -5.22
C GLU A 406 33.71 10.91 -5.82
N VAL A 407 32.70 10.70 -6.66
CA VAL A 407 31.96 11.78 -7.37
C VAL A 407 30.82 12.39 -6.57
N GLY A 408 30.39 11.73 -5.49
CA GLY A 408 29.27 12.16 -4.66
C GLY A 408 29.64 13.12 -3.53
N ASP A 409 28.65 13.40 -2.69
CA ASP A 409 28.84 14.20 -1.48
C ASP A 409 29.65 13.42 -0.43
N LYS A 410 30.63 14.08 0.19
CA LYS A 410 31.60 13.45 1.09
C LYS A 410 31.18 13.41 2.56
N SER A 411 30.00 13.92 2.91
CA SER A 411 29.44 13.77 4.26
C SER A 411 29.39 12.30 4.69
N ALA A 412 29.85 12.04 5.91
CA ALA A 412 29.88 10.70 6.50
C ALA A 412 28.66 10.42 7.40
N ASP A 413 27.84 11.43 7.62
CA ASP A 413 26.66 11.46 8.50
C ASP A 413 25.64 10.32 8.23
N PRO A 414 25.38 9.89 6.96
CA PRO A 414 24.36 8.89 6.69
C PRO A 414 24.78 7.45 7.05
N ILE A 415 23.95 6.79 7.85
CA ILE A 415 24.03 5.35 8.14
C ILE A 415 22.78 4.68 7.55
N PHE A 416 22.96 3.77 6.60
CA PHE A 416 21.88 2.98 6.01
C PHE A 416 21.78 1.63 6.71
N ILE A 417 20.57 1.25 7.13
CA ILE A 417 20.27 -0.11 7.58
C ILE A 417 19.37 -0.78 6.54
N VAL A 418 19.94 -1.75 5.84
CA VAL A 418 19.29 -2.47 4.74
C VAL A 418 19.05 -3.93 5.11
N GLY A 419 18.28 -4.63 4.29
CA GLY A 419 18.14 -6.08 4.35
C GLY A 419 16.74 -6.55 3.98
N LEU A 420 16.41 -7.79 4.35
CA LEU A 420 15.03 -8.26 4.21
C LEU A 420 14.16 -7.64 5.33
N PRO A 421 12.92 -7.21 5.06
CA PRO A 421 11.97 -6.92 6.13
C PRO A 421 11.93 -8.05 7.16
N ARG A 422 11.82 -7.71 8.45
CA ARG A 422 11.82 -8.67 9.58
C ARG A 422 13.15 -9.37 9.87
N ALA A 423 14.26 -8.94 9.25
CA ALA A 423 15.60 -9.45 9.55
C ALA A 423 16.21 -8.90 10.86
N GLY A 424 15.53 -8.01 11.58
CA GLY A 424 16.04 -7.39 12.81
C GLY A 424 16.59 -5.97 12.64
N SER A 425 16.39 -5.34 11.49
CA SER A 425 16.84 -3.96 11.21
C SER A 425 16.34 -2.93 12.22
N THR A 426 15.09 -3.03 12.70
CA THR A 426 14.58 -2.13 13.75
C THR A 426 15.36 -2.25 15.07
N LEU A 427 15.85 -3.44 15.43
CA LEU A 427 16.66 -3.61 16.64
C LEU A 427 18.01 -2.92 16.47
N LEU A 428 18.66 -3.08 15.30
CA LEU A 428 19.92 -2.41 15.00
C LEU A 428 19.77 -0.88 14.97
N GLU A 429 18.66 -0.40 14.39
CA GLU A 429 18.31 1.02 14.40
C GLU A 429 18.15 1.54 15.83
N GLN A 430 17.42 0.81 16.68
CA GLN A 430 17.21 1.20 18.07
C GLN A 430 18.54 1.24 18.85
N ILE A 431 19.38 0.22 18.69
CA ILE A 431 20.71 0.16 19.31
C ILE A 431 21.56 1.38 18.93
N LEU A 432 21.64 1.69 17.63
CA LEU A 432 22.44 2.80 17.15
C LEU A 432 21.85 4.15 17.54
N ALA A 433 20.53 4.31 17.44
CA ALA A 433 19.82 5.54 17.81
C ALA A 433 19.83 5.82 19.33
N SER A 434 20.32 4.89 20.14
CA SER A 434 20.60 5.12 21.56
C SER A 434 21.94 5.81 21.81
N HIS A 435 22.81 5.90 20.80
CA HIS A 435 24.05 6.68 20.88
C HIS A 435 23.76 8.18 20.79
N SER A 436 24.42 8.97 21.62
CA SER A 436 24.28 10.43 21.67
C SER A 436 24.58 11.20 20.36
N GLN A 437 25.23 10.56 19.39
CA GLN A 437 25.65 11.15 18.13
C GLN A 437 24.85 10.64 16.93
N VAL A 438 23.80 9.84 17.16
CA VAL A 438 23.05 9.19 16.09
C VAL A 438 21.56 9.44 16.22
N ASP A 439 20.99 10.14 15.23
CA ASP A 439 19.56 10.29 15.08
C ASP A 439 18.98 9.06 14.38
N GLY A 440 18.17 8.26 15.07
CA GLY A 440 17.34 7.29 14.36
C GLY A 440 16.16 8.00 13.69
N THR A 441 16.06 7.95 12.37
CA THR A 441 14.98 8.65 11.66
C THR A 441 13.77 7.73 11.44
N MET A 442 13.59 7.22 10.22
CA MET A 442 12.54 6.29 9.80
C MET A 442 12.95 5.58 8.50
N GLU A 443 12.01 4.95 7.81
CA GLU A 443 12.22 4.45 6.46
C GLU A 443 12.11 5.61 5.46
N LEU A 444 13.23 6.09 4.92
CA LEU A 444 13.25 7.25 4.03
C LEU A 444 13.13 6.81 2.57
N HIS A 445 12.17 7.39 1.84
CA HIS A 445 11.88 7.02 0.45
C HIS A 445 12.79 7.73 -0.57
N ASN A 446 13.76 8.51 -0.09
CA ASN A 446 14.58 9.41 -0.91
C ASN A 446 15.42 8.66 -1.95
N VAL A 447 16.10 7.58 -1.56
CA VAL A 447 16.91 6.76 -2.50
C VAL A 447 16.02 6.13 -3.57
N LEU A 448 14.88 5.56 -3.17
CA LEU A 448 13.88 4.98 -4.09
C LEU A 448 13.34 6.02 -5.07
N SER A 449 13.10 7.25 -4.60
CA SER A 449 12.64 8.38 -5.43
C SER A 449 13.68 8.80 -6.46
N ILE A 450 14.97 8.87 -6.08
CA ILE A 450 16.07 9.16 -7.01
C ILE A 450 16.19 8.06 -8.06
N ALA A 451 16.19 6.78 -7.63
CA ALA A 451 16.27 5.64 -8.54
C ALA A 451 15.08 5.60 -9.53
N SER A 452 13.86 5.85 -9.06
CA SER A 452 12.65 5.90 -9.90
C SER A 452 12.74 6.97 -11.00
N LYS A 453 13.28 8.17 -10.68
CA LYS A 453 13.50 9.23 -11.68
C LYS A 453 14.52 8.84 -12.75
N LEU A 454 15.52 8.03 -12.40
CA LEU A 454 16.51 7.51 -13.34
C LEU A 454 15.93 6.41 -14.25
N THR A 455 14.91 5.68 -13.80
CA THR A 455 14.20 4.67 -14.63
C THR A 455 13.44 5.29 -15.80
N GLY A 456 12.92 6.51 -15.64
CA GLY A 456 12.14 7.22 -16.67
C GLY A 456 12.94 7.79 -17.84
N GLN A 457 14.26 7.54 -17.92
CA GLN A 457 15.15 8.08 -18.96
C GLN A 457 15.30 7.13 -20.16
N GLN A 458 15.94 7.65 -21.24
CA GLN A 458 16.13 6.92 -22.50
C GLN A 458 16.94 5.62 -22.31
N LYS A 459 17.93 5.63 -21.41
CA LYS A 459 18.54 4.43 -20.80
C LYS A 459 17.96 4.26 -19.40
N ARG A 460 17.56 3.04 -19.03
CA ARG A 460 16.89 2.76 -17.76
C ARG A 460 17.91 2.58 -16.64
N TYR A 461 17.54 2.94 -15.42
CA TYR A 461 18.26 2.54 -14.22
C TYR A 461 18.34 1.01 -14.12
N PRO A 462 19.49 0.41 -13.76
CA PRO A 462 20.75 1.04 -13.35
C PRO A 462 21.71 1.41 -14.48
N GLN A 463 21.47 0.98 -15.73
CA GLN A 463 22.42 1.14 -16.85
C GLN A 463 22.86 2.59 -17.08
N VAL A 464 21.96 3.55 -16.84
CA VAL A 464 22.23 4.98 -16.97
C VAL A 464 23.38 5.48 -16.07
N LEU A 465 23.71 4.77 -14.98
CA LEU A 465 24.79 5.16 -14.06
C LEU A 465 26.16 5.29 -14.78
N LYS A 466 26.39 4.52 -15.84
CA LYS A 466 27.65 4.60 -16.60
C LYS A 466 27.78 5.89 -17.42
N ASP A 467 26.66 6.53 -17.73
CA ASP A 467 26.58 7.66 -18.67
C ASP A 467 26.31 9.01 -17.98
N LEU A 468 25.92 8.99 -16.70
CA LEU A 468 25.68 10.22 -15.94
C LEU A 468 26.98 10.98 -15.71
N LYS A 469 26.92 12.31 -15.89
CA LYS A 469 28.04 13.17 -15.53
C LYS A 469 28.26 13.17 -14.01
N PRO A 470 29.51 13.22 -13.53
CA PRO A 470 29.85 13.29 -12.10
C PRO A 470 28.97 14.24 -11.26
N ASP A 471 28.72 15.47 -11.75
CA ASP A 471 27.92 16.50 -11.06
C ASP A 471 26.47 16.07 -10.74
N TYR A 472 25.92 15.05 -11.39
CA TYR A 472 24.61 14.51 -11.01
C TYR A 472 24.68 13.74 -9.68
N TYR A 473 25.77 13.00 -9.44
CA TYR A 473 25.94 12.24 -8.20
C TYR A 473 26.09 13.14 -6.98
N LEU A 474 26.88 14.20 -7.10
CA LEU A 474 26.99 15.23 -6.07
C LEU A 474 25.61 15.82 -5.74
N ARG A 475 24.86 16.26 -6.76
CA ARG A 475 23.50 16.81 -6.56
C ARG A 475 22.52 15.81 -5.95
N PHE A 476 22.66 14.51 -6.24
CA PHE A 476 21.85 13.49 -5.59
C PHE A 476 22.19 13.34 -4.11
N GLY A 477 23.48 13.37 -3.76
CA GLY A 477 23.96 13.38 -2.37
C GLY A 477 23.48 14.60 -1.60
N GLU A 478 23.73 15.81 -2.12
CA GLU A 478 23.29 17.09 -1.54
C GLU A 478 21.77 17.10 -1.32
N LYS A 479 21.01 16.68 -2.35
CA LYS A 479 19.56 16.60 -2.25
C LYS A 479 19.10 15.60 -1.21
N PHE A 480 19.73 14.42 -1.13
CA PHE A 480 19.40 13.45 -0.10
C PHE A 480 19.65 14.04 1.30
N LEU A 481 20.77 14.73 1.51
CA LEU A 481 21.08 15.34 2.79
C LEU A 481 20.08 16.46 3.15
N GLN A 482 19.77 17.33 2.19
CA GLN A 482 18.81 18.42 2.37
C GLN A 482 17.40 17.90 2.68
N ASP A 483 16.88 16.98 1.86
CA ASP A 483 15.51 16.48 1.99
C ASP A 483 15.32 15.66 3.29
N THR A 484 16.39 15.10 3.85
CA THR A 484 16.32 14.30 5.08
C THR A 484 16.52 15.11 6.35
N GLN A 485 16.93 16.39 6.25
CA GLN A 485 17.18 17.26 7.39
C GLN A 485 15.96 17.40 8.32
N VAL A 486 14.75 17.41 7.76
CA VAL A 486 13.48 17.54 8.50
C VAL A 486 13.18 16.36 9.44
N TYR A 487 13.89 15.23 9.28
CA TYR A 487 13.72 14.04 10.10
C TYR A 487 14.83 13.87 11.15
N ARG A 488 15.77 14.81 11.24
CA ARG A 488 16.92 14.77 12.15
C ARG A 488 16.66 15.64 13.37
N ALA A 489 17.23 15.27 14.51
CA ALA A 489 17.18 16.03 15.76
C ALA A 489 18.50 16.78 16.06
N GLY A 490 19.47 16.73 15.14
CA GLY A 490 20.69 17.54 15.18
C GLY A 490 21.95 16.77 15.58
N ALA A 491 21.89 15.45 15.65
CA ALA A 491 23.07 14.63 15.91
C ALA A 491 24.03 14.58 14.69
N SER A 492 25.28 14.19 14.93
CA SER A 492 26.33 14.13 13.89
C SER A 492 26.03 13.11 12.79
N TYR A 493 25.33 12.03 13.12
CA TYR A 493 24.94 10.96 12.21
C TYR A 493 23.43 10.77 12.24
N PHE A 494 22.88 10.20 11.17
CA PHE A 494 21.47 9.82 11.14
C PHE A 494 21.28 8.51 10.38
N ILE A 495 20.25 7.77 10.77
CA ILE A 495 19.95 6.45 10.20
C ILE A 495 18.80 6.57 9.20
N ASP A 496 19.02 6.11 7.97
CA ASP A 496 17.94 5.70 7.06
C ASP A 496 17.76 4.17 7.16
N LYS A 497 16.68 3.74 7.81
CA LYS A 497 16.33 2.32 7.93
C LYS A 497 15.26 1.99 6.90
N MET A 498 15.66 1.88 5.64
CA MET A 498 14.84 1.40 4.54
C MET A 498 15.40 0.07 4.03
N PRO A 499 14.81 -1.09 4.42
CA PRO A 499 15.37 -2.40 4.10
C PRO A 499 15.67 -2.58 2.61
N ASN A 500 14.75 -2.14 1.75
CA ASN A 500 14.82 -2.27 0.29
C ASN A 500 15.98 -1.47 -0.36
N ASN A 501 16.65 -0.56 0.36
CA ASN A 501 17.82 0.17 -0.16
C ASN A 501 18.99 -0.76 -0.51
N PHE A 502 18.97 -2.04 -0.11
CA PHE A 502 19.94 -3.04 -0.55
C PHE A 502 20.07 -3.12 -2.08
N LEU A 503 18.97 -2.87 -2.81
CA LEU A 503 18.95 -2.88 -4.27
C LEU A 503 19.75 -1.72 -4.86
N HIS A 504 19.91 -0.64 -4.09
CA HIS A 504 20.44 0.65 -4.55
C HIS A 504 21.81 1.00 -3.96
N ILE A 505 22.53 0.04 -3.36
CA ILE A 505 23.84 0.28 -2.74
C ILE A 505 24.84 0.88 -3.74
N GLY A 506 24.82 0.45 -5.01
CA GLY A 506 25.66 1.05 -6.05
C GLY A 506 25.38 2.55 -6.26
N LEU A 507 24.11 2.96 -6.27
CA LEU A 507 23.74 4.38 -6.34
C LEU A 507 24.14 5.13 -5.07
N ILE A 508 23.89 4.54 -3.88
CA ILE A 508 24.29 5.12 -2.59
C ILE A 508 25.80 5.38 -2.56
N LYS A 509 26.62 4.41 -2.97
CA LYS A 509 28.08 4.56 -3.02
C LYS A 509 28.52 5.71 -3.92
N LEU A 510 27.87 5.88 -5.07
CA LEU A 510 28.23 6.94 -6.02
C LEU A 510 27.81 8.33 -5.53
N MET A 511 26.64 8.45 -4.88
CA MET A 511 26.13 9.75 -4.41
C MET A 511 26.60 10.14 -3.00
N LEU A 512 26.98 9.17 -2.17
CA LEU A 512 27.43 9.32 -0.78
C LEU A 512 28.61 8.36 -0.49
N PRO A 513 29.80 8.59 -1.06
CA PRO A 513 30.95 7.68 -0.96
C PRO A 513 31.38 7.29 0.46
N ASN A 514 31.12 8.14 1.46
CA ASN A 514 31.52 7.97 2.86
C ASN A 514 30.40 7.47 3.77
N ALA A 515 29.19 7.24 3.25
CA ALA A 515 28.10 6.67 4.03
C ALA A 515 28.45 5.26 4.53
N LYS A 516 27.78 4.85 5.60
CA LYS A 516 27.90 3.49 6.17
C LYS A 516 26.67 2.68 5.81
N VAL A 517 26.86 1.42 5.43
CA VAL A 517 25.74 0.51 5.13
C VAL A 517 25.83 -0.72 6.03
N ILE A 518 24.73 -1.05 6.70
CA ILE A 518 24.60 -2.22 7.58
C ILE A 518 23.54 -3.15 6.97
N ASP A 519 23.94 -4.37 6.62
CA ASP A 519 23.07 -5.44 6.17
C ASP A 519 22.59 -6.26 7.38
N ALA A 520 21.31 -6.10 7.72
CA ALA A 520 20.64 -6.89 8.73
C ALA A 520 20.25 -8.28 8.18
N ARG A 521 20.80 -9.33 8.80
CA ARG A 521 20.55 -10.74 8.46
C ARG A 521 19.86 -11.48 9.58
N ARG A 522 19.08 -12.50 9.22
CA ARG A 522 18.45 -13.44 10.12
C ARG A 522 18.37 -14.81 9.45
N HIS A 523 18.22 -15.88 10.22
CA HIS A 523 18.00 -17.22 9.69
C HIS A 523 16.95 -17.22 8.55
N PRO A 524 17.24 -17.79 7.36
CA PRO A 524 16.40 -17.64 6.16
C PRO A 524 14.94 -18.04 6.38
N LEU A 525 14.68 -19.21 6.99
CA LEU A 525 13.32 -19.68 7.26
C LEU A 525 12.60 -18.80 8.28
N ALA A 526 13.30 -18.31 9.30
CA ALA A 526 12.71 -17.46 10.33
C ALA A 526 12.31 -16.10 9.74
N CYS A 527 13.19 -15.54 8.90
CA CYS A 527 12.98 -14.24 8.26
C CYS A 527 11.86 -14.30 7.22
N CYS A 528 11.93 -15.26 6.30
CA CYS A 528 10.92 -15.45 5.25
C CYS A 528 9.56 -15.80 5.84
N PHE A 529 9.48 -16.73 6.79
CA PHE A 529 8.21 -17.05 7.43
C PHE A 529 7.63 -15.84 8.18
N SER A 530 8.47 -15.06 8.87
CA SER A 530 7.99 -13.82 9.50
C SER A 530 7.46 -12.81 8.49
N GLY A 531 7.99 -12.76 7.27
CA GLY A 531 7.43 -11.96 6.18
C GLY A 531 6.09 -12.51 5.70
N PHE A 532 6.00 -13.82 5.49
CA PHE A 532 4.78 -14.50 5.02
C PHE A 532 3.57 -14.31 5.93
N LYS A 533 3.76 -14.31 7.26
CA LYS A 533 2.67 -14.10 8.23
C LYS A 533 2.38 -12.62 8.54
N GLN A 534 3.10 -11.69 7.90
CA GLN A 534 2.90 -10.26 8.09
C GLN A 534 2.17 -9.67 6.89
N LEU A 535 1.03 -9.04 7.14
CA LEU A 535 0.42 -8.16 6.14
C LEU A 535 1.24 -6.87 6.11
N PHE A 536 1.93 -6.60 5.00
CA PHE A 536 2.61 -5.33 4.78
C PHE A 536 1.70 -4.33 4.08
N GLY A 537 2.10 -3.06 4.09
CA GLY A 537 1.63 -2.08 3.12
C GLY A 537 2.17 -2.38 1.71
N GLU A 538 2.13 -1.38 0.83
CA GLU A 538 2.65 -1.52 -0.53
C GLU A 538 4.18 -1.77 -0.58
N GLY A 539 4.66 -2.43 -1.65
CA GLY A 539 6.09 -2.59 -1.94
C GLY A 539 6.75 -3.83 -1.35
N GLN A 540 5.99 -4.73 -0.71
CA GLN A 540 6.47 -6.01 -0.17
C GLN A 540 5.68 -7.20 -0.74
N GLU A 541 5.19 -7.09 -1.98
CA GLU A 541 4.27 -8.06 -2.57
C GLU A 541 4.84 -9.48 -2.69
N PHE A 542 6.18 -9.61 -2.70
CA PHE A 542 6.86 -10.90 -2.72
C PHE A 542 6.59 -11.75 -1.47
N THR A 543 6.18 -11.15 -0.35
CA THR A 543 5.96 -11.87 0.91
C THR A 543 4.72 -12.74 0.89
N TYR A 544 3.77 -12.45 0.00
CA TYR A 544 2.48 -13.12 -0.03
C TYR A 544 2.51 -14.50 -0.66
N GLY A 545 3.68 -15.12 -0.85
CA GLY A 545 3.81 -16.51 -1.30
C GLY A 545 5.14 -17.13 -0.85
N LEU A 546 5.11 -18.37 -0.37
CA LEU A 546 6.30 -19.05 0.17
C LEU A 546 7.42 -19.22 -0.87
N GLU A 547 7.08 -19.56 -2.11
CA GLU A 547 8.08 -19.66 -3.19
C GLU A 547 8.59 -18.26 -3.59
N ASN A 548 7.69 -17.29 -3.69
CA ASN A 548 8.00 -15.91 -4.07
C ASN A 548 9.01 -15.26 -3.11
N ILE A 549 8.78 -15.37 -1.80
CA ILE A 549 9.70 -14.82 -0.80
C ILE A 549 11.04 -15.57 -0.78
N GLY A 550 11.04 -16.88 -1.02
CA GLY A 550 12.27 -17.67 -1.15
C GLY A 550 13.12 -17.22 -2.35
N ARG A 551 12.50 -17.00 -3.50
CA ARG A 551 13.16 -16.51 -4.72
C ARG A 551 13.72 -15.10 -4.52
N TYR A 552 12.91 -14.21 -3.95
CA TYR A 552 13.34 -12.86 -3.58
C TYR A 552 14.55 -12.89 -2.63
N TYR A 553 14.52 -13.76 -1.60
CA TYR A 553 15.63 -13.91 -0.66
C TYR A 553 16.92 -14.40 -1.33
N LYS A 554 16.84 -15.35 -2.28
CA LYS A 554 18.01 -15.81 -3.05
C LYS A 554 18.59 -14.71 -3.93
N ALA A 555 17.74 -13.98 -4.64
CA ALA A 555 18.18 -12.84 -5.45
C ALA A 555 18.82 -11.74 -4.57
N TYR A 556 18.24 -11.47 -3.40
CA TYR A 556 18.80 -10.58 -2.39
C TYR A 556 20.20 -11.03 -1.92
N ILE A 557 20.37 -12.29 -1.51
CA ILE A 557 21.68 -12.84 -1.10
C ILE A 557 22.70 -12.72 -2.23
N LYS A 558 22.30 -13.08 -3.46
CA LYS A 558 23.16 -12.98 -4.65
C LYS A 558 23.65 -11.55 -4.86
N LEU A 559 22.76 -10.56 -4.75
CA LEU A 559 23.11 -9.16 -4.92
C LEU A 559 24.06 -8.65 -3.81
N MET A 560 23.79 -9.01 -2.56
CA MET A 560 24.68 -8.61 -1.46
C MET A 560 26.06 -9.25 -1.55
N ALA A 561 26.17 -10.49 -2.02
CA ALA A 561 27.46 -11.13 -2.31
C ALA A 561 28.22 -10.41 -3.43
N HIS A 562 27.51 -9.84 -4.42
CA HIS A 562 28.13 -8.98 -5.41
C HIS A 562 28.67 -7.69 -4.78
N TRP A 563 27.90 -7.01 -3.92
CA TRP A 563 28.37 -5.81 -3.21
C TRP A 563 29.60 -6.07 -2.33
N ASP A 564 29.63 -7.18 -1.60
CA ASP A 564 30.81 -7.60 -0.82
C ASP A 564 32.07 -7.74 -1.71
N ARG A 565 31.90 -8.18 -2.97
CA ARG A 565 32.99 -8.37 -3.94
C ARG A 565 33.47 -7.06 -4.57
N VAL A 566 32.56 -6.17 -4.97
CA VAL A 566 32.91 -4.95 -5.74
C VAL A 566 33.09 -3.70 -4.87
N LEU A 567 32.61 -3.72 -3.62
CA LEU A 567 32.75 -2.64 -2.64
C LEU A 567 33.21 -3.19 -1.27
N PRO A 568 34.40 -3.81 -1.20
CA PRO A 568 34.89 -4.43 0.03
C PRO A 568 34.97 -3.41 1.17
N GLY A 569 34.38 -3.76 2.32
CA GLY A 569 34.37 -2.91 3.51
C GLY A 569 33.34 -1.77 3.50
N PHE A 570 32.54 -1.61 2.44
CA PHE A 570 31.47 -0.61 2.39
C PHE A 570 30.20 -1.05 3.13
N VAL A 571 29.96 -2.36 3.20
CA VAL A 571 28.80 -2.97 3.85
C VAL A 571 29.24 -3.81 5.04
N LEU A 572 28.63 -3.58 6.21
CA LEU A 572 28.78 -4.44 7.38
C LEU A 572 27.60 -5.42 7.48
N ARG A 573 27.88 -6.71 7.40
CA ARG A 573 26.89 -7.75 7.66
C ARG A 573 26.72 -8.01 9.16
N VAL A 574 25.49 -7.95 9.65
CA VAL A 574 25.13 -8.19 11.05
C VAL A 574 24.05 -9.26 11.14
N GLN A 575 24.37 -10.40 11.75
CA GLN A 575 23.45 -11.50 11.96
C GLN A 575 22.66 -11.29 13.26
N HIS A 576 21.33 -11.39 13.19
CA HIS A 576 20.42 -11.16 14.32
C HIS A 576 20.69 -12.11 15.48
N GLU A 577 20.94 -13.38 15.20
CA GLU A 577 21.26 -14.39 16.20
C GLU A 577 22.56 -14.06 16.96
N ASP A 578 23.59 -13.54 16.27
CA ASP A 578 24.84 -13.11 16.92
C ASP A 578 24.62 -11.93 17.86
N VAL A 579 23.70 -11.01 17.52
CA VAL A 579 23.33 -9.87 18.37
C VAL A 579 22.59 -10.35 19.63
N ILE A 580 21.76 -11.39 19.50
CA ILE A 580 21.07 -11.98 20.64
C ILE A 580 22.05 -12.71 21.56
N ASP A 581 23.02 -13.42 20.99
CA ASP A 581 23.96 -14.25 21.75
C ASP A 581 25.12 -13.47 22.36
N ASN A 582 25.56 -12.38 21.72
CA ASN A 582 26.62 -11.50 22.21
C ASN A 582 26.34 -10.03 21.87
N LEU A 583 25.39 -9.43 22.58
CA LEU A 583 24.98 -8.04 22.37
C LEU A 583 26.17 -7.07 22.44
N GLU A 584 26.96 -7.13 23.51
CA GLU A 584 28.06 -6.17 23.72
C GLU A 584 29.13 -6.27 22.64
N GLY A 585 29.52 -7.49 22.25
CA GLY A 585 30.48 -7.70 21.19
C GLY A 585 29.99 -7.19 19.83
N GLN A 586 28.73 -7.44 19.49
CA GLN A 586 28.16 -6.93 18.23
C GLN A 586 27.98 -5.41 18.25
N VAL A 587 27.59 -4.81 19.38
CA VAL A 587 27.49 -3.34 19.51
C VAL A 587 28.84 -2.68 19.29
N LYS A 588 29.92 -3.17 19.93
CA LYS A 588 31.27 -2.65 19.69
C LYS A 588 31.66 -2.73 18.21
N ARG A 589 31.45 -3.89 17.59
CA ARG A 589 31.75 -4.11 16.17
C ARG A 589 30.97 -3.15 15.24
N ILE A 590 29.71 -2.88 15.53
CA ILE A 590 28.87 -1.96 14.76
C ILE A 590 29.37 -0.51 14.94
N LEU A 591 29.64 -0.09 16.18
CA LEU A 591 30.12 1.26 16.48
C LEU A 591 31.50 1.51 15.85
N ASP A 592 32.42 0.53 15.94
CA ASP A 592 33.74 0.60 15.30
C ASP A 592 33.63 0.79 13.78
N PHE A 593 32.72 0.05 13.12
CA PHE A 593 32.46 0.21 11.69
C PHE A 593 31.93 1.60 11.33
N CYS A 594 31.06 2.15 12.18
CA CYS A 594 30.51 3.50 12.04
C CYS A 594 31.50 4.61 12.46
N GLY A 595 32.63 4.27 13.10
CA GLY A 595 33.57 5.26 13.64
C GLY A 595 33.06 5.99 14.89
N LEU A 596 32.18 5.33 15.66
CA LEU A 596 31.56 5.87 16.86
C LEU A 596 32.24 5.32 18.13
N PRO A 597 32.41 6.13 19.19
CA PRO A 597 32.88 5.62 20.47
C PRO A 597 31.86 4.68 21.11
N PHE A 598 32.30 3.80 22.02
CA PHE A 598 31.38 2.96 22.77
C PHE A 598 30.55 3.78 23.76
N GLU A 599 29.23 3.60 23.75
CA GLU A 599 28.31 4.15 24.75
C GLU A 599 27.41 3.06 25.35
N GLN A 600 27.29 3.05 26.68
CA GLN A 600 26.47 2.08 27.40
C GLN A 600 24.98 2.14 27.02
N SER A 601 24.49 3.31 26.60
CA SER A 601 23.13 3.50 26.11
C SER A 601 22.78 2.58 24.92
N CYS A 602 23.76 2.21 24.09
CA CYS A 602 23.56 1.28 22.97
C CYS A 602 23.28 -0.16 23.44
N ILE A 603 23.79 -0.55 24.61
CA ILE A 603 23.47 -1.82 25.27
C ILE A 603 22.11 -1.72 25.96
N ASP A 604 21.86 -0.58 26.58
CA ASP A 604 20.63 -0.24 27.29
C ASP A 604 19.53 0.31 26.34
N PHE A 605 19.55 -0.10 25.07
CA PHE A 605 18.74 0.50 24.00
C PHE A 605 17.23 0.55 24.28
N HIS A 606 16.73 -0.39 25.09
CA HIS A 606 15.34 -0.50 25.50
C HIS A 606 14.87 0.64 26.42
N LYS A 607 15.82 1.37 27.05
CA LYS A 607 15.55 2.56 27.87
C LYS A 607 15.37 3.82 27.03
N THR A 608 15.82 3.82 25.78
CA THR A 608 15.71 5.00 24.89
C THR A 608 14.27 5.19 24.45
N VAL A 609 13.68 6.32 24.88
CA VAL A 609 12.34 6.73 24.47
C VAL A 609 12.44 7.48 23.14
N ARG A 610 11.97 6.84 22.08
CA ARG A 610 11.83 7.42 20.74
C ARG A 610 10.55 6.94 20.07
N THR A 611 10.14 7.62 19.01
CA THR A 611 9.07 7.18 18.12
C THR A 611 9.56 6.02 17.24
N ILE A 612 8.81 4.91 17.18
CA ILE A 612 9.17 3.74 16.36
C ILE A 612 7.92 3.25 15.62
N LYS A 613 7.92 3.40 14.30
CA LYS A 613 6.78 3.04 13.43
C LYS A 613 7.03 1.74 12.68
N THR A 614 7.16 0.64 13.42
CA THR A 614 7.30 -0.69 12.80
C THR A 614 6.45 -1.71 13.55
N PRO A 615 6.06 -2.83 12.92
CA PRO A 615 5.37 -3.92 13.63
C PRO A 615 6.23 -4.57 14.75
N SER A 616 7.50 -4.19 14.88
CA SER A 616 8.42 -4.65 15.93
C SER A 616 8.65 -3.61 17.04
N SER A 617 7.96 -2.47 17.05
CA SER A 617 8.20 -1.37 17.99
C SER A 617 8.15 -1.78 19.46
N GLU A 618 7.21 -2.65 19.84
CA GLU A 618 7.10 -3.19 21.19
C GLU A 618 8.32 -4.02 21.60
N GLN A 619 8.90 -4.78 20.67
CA GLN A 619 10.01 -5.70 20.99
C GLN A 619 11.29 -4.95 21.32
N VAL A 620 11.55 -3.84 20.64
CA VAL A 620 12.78 -3.06 20.81
C VAL A 620 12.70 -2.11 22.01
N ARG A 621 11.55 -2.01 22.67
CA ARG A 621 11.35 -1.34 23.97
C ARG A 621 11.51 -2.28 25.16
N GLN A 622 11.96 -3.51 24.91
CA GLN A 622 12.21 -4.54 25.93
C GLN A 622 13.66 -5.01 25.83
N PRO A 623 14.26 -5.52 26.92
CA PRO A 623 15.55 -6.21 26.85
C PRO A 623 15.52 -7.36 25.84
N ILE A 624 16.69 -7.75 25.32
CA ILE A 624 16.78 -8.88 24.37
C ILE A 624 16.26 -10.17 25.03
N TYR A 625 15.42 -10.90 24.29
CA TYR A 625 14.90 -12.20 24.70
C TYR A 625 14.91 -13.21 23.54
N ARG A 626 15.04 -14.49 23.89
CA ARG A 626 15.23 -15.59 22.92
C ARG A 626 13.95 -16.19 22.34
N SER A 627 12.78 -15.90 22.92
CA SER A 627 11.52 -16.60 22.62
C SER A 627 11.05 -16.48 21.16
N GLY A 628 11.51 -15.49 20.41
CA GLY A 628 11.13 -15.28 19.01
C GLY A 628 12.01 -16.00 17.96
N MET A 629 13.14 -16.59 18.33
CA MET A 629 14.09 -17.15 17.35
C MET A 629 13.56 -18.41 16.66
N GLU A 630 12.87 -19.27 17.41
CA GLU A 630 12.45 -20.59 16.97
C GLU A 630 10.96 -20.69 16.63
N GLN A 631 10.23 -19.57 16.62
CA GLN A 631 8.79 -19.54 16.36
C GLN A 631 8.40 -20.20 15.03
N TRP A 632 9.26 -20.08 14.01
CA TRP A 632 9.05 -20.71 12.70
C TRP A 632 9.07 -22.24 12.76
N LYS A 633 9.73 -22.86 13.76
CA LYS A 633 9.79 -24.32 13.93
C LYS A 633 8.41 -24.91 14.20
N ASN A 634 7.53 -24.19 14.87
CA ASN A 634 6.13 -24.60 15.08
C ASN A 634 5.33 -24.71 13.76
N PHE A 635 5.85 -24.15 12.68
CA PHE A 635 5.24 -24.15 11.35
C PHE A 635 6.07 -24.95 10.34
N GLU A 636 7.13 -25.62 10.79
CA GLU A 636 8.16 -26.18 9.92
C GLU A 636 7.61 -27.14 8.85
N ASP A 637 6.60 -27.93 9.21
CA ASP A 637 5.93 -28.90 8.34
C ASP A 637 5.19 -28.23 7.18
N TYR A 638 4.78 -26.97 7.33
CA TYR A 638 4.06 -26.21 6.29
C TYR A 638 4.99 -25.39 5.39
N LEU A 639 6.29 -25.33 5.70
CA LEU A 639 7.27 -24.50 4.98
C LEU A 639 7.99 -25.25 3.84
N SER A 640 7.53 -26.44 3.46
CA SER A 640 8.16 -27.23 2.39
C SER A 640 8.36 -26.44 1.08
N PRO A 641 7.39 -25.64 0.58
CA PRO A 641 7.60 -24.84 -0.64
C PRO A 641 8.76 -23.84 -0.51
N LEU A 642 8.88 -23.18 0.65
CA LEU A 642 9.97 -22.25 0.93
C LEU A 642 11.32 -22.99 1.03
N LYS A 643 11.36 -24.11 1.76
CA LYS A 643 12.58 -24.94 1.90
C LYS A 643 13.13 -25.37 0.54
N LYS A 644 12.26 -25.88 -0.34
CA LYS A 644 12.64 -26.28 -1.72
C LYS A 644 13.33 -25.17 -2.50
N VAL A 645 12.89 -23.92 -2.34
CA VAL A 645 13.50 -22.78 -3.04
C VAL A 645 14.83 -22.40 -2.41
N LEU A 646 14.90 -22.36 -1.07
CA LEU A 646 16.08 -21.94 -0.32
C LEU A 646 17.22 -22.96 -0.33
N ASP A 647 16.93 -24.25 -0.46
CA ASP A 647 17.95 -25.30 -0.51
C ASP A 647 18.83 -25.14 -1.77
N PRO A 648 20.17 -25.16 -1.63
CA PRO A 648 21.10 -25.10 -2.76
C PRO A 648 21.22 -26.43 -3.52
N LEU A 649 20.51 -27.48 -3.11
CA LEU A 649 20.59 -28.84 -3.65
C LEU A 649 19.25 -29.27 -4.28
N GLN A 650 18.97 -28.75 -5.47
CA GLN A 650 18.33 -29.49 -6.56
C GLN A 650 19.04 -29.19 -7.87
#